data_AF-A0A820NKV0-F1
#
_entry.id   AF-A0A820NKV0-F1
#
_cell.length_a   1.000
_cell.length_b   1.000
_cell.length_c   1.000
_cell.angle_alpha   90.00
_cell.angle_beta   90.00
_cell.angle_gamma   90.00
#
_symmetry.space_group_name_H-M   'P 1'
#
loop_
_entity.id
_entity.type
_entity.pdbx_description
1 polymer ?
#
loop_
_entity_poly.entity_id
_entity_poly.type
_entity_poly.pdbx_seq_one_letter_code
_entity_poly.pdbx_strand_id
1 'polypeptide(L)'
;MLEIRIHCKFLPLNFDHLENFISCIDYLPLNNNAKAIEIKNKHYKIIQEAKRQWLNYFLNIYEIKIQEYEQQYQNEFIKLRSLFSNNNDKTMLTNIKEHINNRINRLKKDIYDKMASFQRIILQNRQRSSSTKNVIGVSSEPYLDLISNPFDKRQWNYLSLGPSYIRVNQSAIRPKCQQETEIKNEHKDIYSKVENHLTGYPHRIPRNNAIFKQYSDHLLDYLNQSYFTPLPYKDQYKSHEQAQILGSIRRIIQNMNLVIRVTDKGNNFYIGSVGEFEQKAQKFFSDTNAFIELSYNPFNEILDKVIQLLNTLRGKDLIRKWQYEQMMPDRTKCELAHLYFNPKTHKDVIPVRPIESTIHASTTKISKFLDKILRPIFDDKCKDTTIIDGAFLITELSKYNKKGLLKPTTRFCTFDIRNLYTMLPQEESLDILMTFLHAHGYRKVKGISIDTIKKLASIILKDNVFAYGKKIYKQTTGGAMGSSLTLTLANIFMSEWQKTIVEEQTKTGEFYGRYIDDIFMTWNRSEEELRKLLDDVNTWHPNIKLDYKFGYSLPFLDVQLTNNNGILSTCVYHKPAAEPYVTPFTSDHPRHVFSNIIKTSIERATRYSSTFEAFNYERRYIKLMLLYNEYPSTFIENEFHKYFSEYISKSRFLPLIDEEQKYFLMRKEILGLPTPRQSQVAMSAALADIDNDPPDDDERQQPNQHPEKSEEKIPNYNEKFFTHFTYEKRFETCKRDMHQVYNHAFKDTPAMYTKQIVGNRIRRPAHNELIRKRPNKTLLRNTTTTKKKF
;
A
#
# COMPACT_ATOMS: atom_id res chain seq x y z
N MET A 1 1.21 9.57 -42.66
CA MET A 1 2.57 9.41 -43.27
C MET A 1 3.60 10.38 -42.69
N LEU A 2 3.41 11.71 -42.80
CA LEU A 2 4.33 12.70 -42.20
C LEU A 2 4.33 12.62 -40.67
N GLU A 3 3.16 12.49 -40.03
CA GLU A 3 3.02 12.26 -38.58
C GLU A 3 3.70 10.97 -38.10
N ILE A 4 3.67 9.89 -38.89
CA ILE A 4 4.38 8.64 -38.58
C ILE A 4 5.88 8.89 -38.60
N ARG A 5 6.36 9.62 -39.61
CA ARG A 5 7.77 9.99 -39.74
C ARG A 5 8.24 10.93 -38.62
N ILE A 6 7.33 11.74 -38.06
CA ILE A 6 7.61 12.63 -36.91
C ILE A 6 7.58 11.83 -35.60
N HIS A 7 6.59 10.96 -35.40
CA HIS A 7 6.46 10.16 -34.18
C HIS A 7 7.49 9.04 -34.04
N CYS A 8 7.91 8.41 -35.14
CA CYS A 8 8.93 7.36 -35.14
C CYS A 8 10.38 7.89 -35.13
N LYS A 9 10.58 9.22 -35.15
CA LYS A 9 11.91 9.83 -35.18
C LYS A 9 12.45 10.28 -33.82
N PHE A 10 11.62 10.48 -32.81
CA PHE A 10 12.07 10.95 -31.50
C PHE A 10 11.91 9.87 -30.42
N LEU A 11 12.99 9.17 -30.11
CA LEU A 11 13.23 8.87 -28.69
C LEU A 11 13.36 10.22 -27.98
N PRO A 12 12.86 10.37 -26.74
CA PRO A 12 13.08 11.61 -25.99
C PRO A 12 14.58 11.92 -25.95
N LEU A 13 14.97 13.19 -26.13
CA LEU A 13 16.38 13.64 -26.10
C LEU A 13 17.17 13.05 -24.92
N ASN A 14 16.46 12.78 -23.82
CA ASN A 14 16.98 12.27 -22.56
C ASN A 14 17.41 10.80 -22.61
N PHE A 15 17.10 10.06 -23.69
CA PHE A 15 17.39 8.62 -23.83
C PHE A 15 18.89 8.33 -23.88
N ASP A 16 19.62 9.05 -24.72
CA ASP A 16 21.07 8.89 -24.85
C ASP A 16 21.82 9.60 -23.71
N HIS A 17 21.23 10.64 -23.13
CA HIS A 17 21.80 11.38 -22.00
C HIS A 17 21.61 10.71 -20.64
N LEU A 18 20.90 9.58 -20.55
CA LEU A 18 20.65 8.89 -19.28
C LEU A 18 21.94 8.35 -18.63
N GLU A 19 22.96 8.03 -19.44
CA GLU A 19 24.31 7.69 -18.96
C GLU A 19 25.10 8.94 -18.54
N ASN A 20 25.04 10.02 -19.33
CA ASN A 20 25.75 11.28 -19.03
C ASN A 20 25.18 12.02 -17.82
N PHE A 21 23.88 11.90 -17.56
CA PHE A 21 23.23 12.43 -16.36
C PHE A 21 23.75 11.77 -15.07
N ILE A 22 24.37 10.59 -15.21
CA ILE A 22 24.81 9.73 -14.11
C ILE A 22 26.33 9.73 -13.97
N SER A 23 27.08 9.97 -15.05
CA SER A 23 28.53 10.21 -14.98
C SER A 23 28.90 11.46 -14.17
N CYS A 24 27.96 12.40 -13.98
CA CYS A 24 28.14 13.60 -13.16
C CYS A 24 27.81 13.38 -11.66
N ILE A 25 27.58 12.14 -11.22
CA ILE A 25 27.34 11.81 -9.82
C ILE A 25 28.70 11.53 -9.18
N ASP A 26 29.33 12.57 -8.64
CA ASP A 26 30.44 12.38 -7.70
C ASP A 26 29.94 11.57 -6.49
N TYR A 27 30.74 10.58 -6.12
CA TYR A 27 30.42 9.70 -5.01
C TYR A 27 30.76 10.44 -3.72
N LEU A 28 29.81 10.46 -2.77
CA LEU A 28 30.13 10.69 -1.37
C LEU A 28 31.37 9.86 -1.01
N PRO A 29 32.35 10.41 -0.27
CA PRO A 29 33.50 9.65 0.18
C PRO A 29 33.03 8.57 1.15
N LEU A 30 32.75 7.39 0.60
CA LEU A 30 32.52 6.17 1.37
C LEU A 30 33.90 5.59 1.67
N ASN A 31 34.24 5.46 2.94
CA ASN A 31 35.52 4.88 3.42
C ASN A 31 35.75 3.41 2.99
N ASN A 32 34.89 2.84 2.15
CA ASN A 32 34.93 1.43 1.77
C ASN A 32 34.66 1.26 0.26
N ASN A 33 35.75 1.10 -0.51
CA ASN A 33 35.75 0.96 -1.97
C ASN A 33 34.83 -0.18 -2.46
N ALA A 34 34.73 -1.29 -1.72
CA ALA A 34 33.88 -2.42 -2.10
C ALA A 34 32.39 -2.05 -2.11
N LYS A 35 31.94 -1.28 -1.12
CA LYS A 35 30.55 -0.82 -0.98
C LYS A 35 30.20 0.23 -2.03
N ALA A 36 31.15 1.10 -2.38
CA ALA A 36 31.01 2.04 -3.48
C ALA A 36 30.85 1.31 -4.83
N ILE A 37 31.67 0.28 -5.09
CA ILE A 37 31.59 -0.55 -6.30
C ILE A 37 30.25 -1.29 -6.38
N GLU A 38 29.78 -1.86 -5.27
CA GLU A 38 28.47 -2.53 -5.21
C GLU A 38 27.31 -1.58 -5.56
N ILE A 39 27.30 -0.37 -5.00
CA ILE A 39 26.26 0.65 -5.28
C ILE A 39 26.32 1.08 -6.75
N LYS A 40 27.53 1.27 -7.31
CA LYS A 40 27.72 1.57 -8.74
C LYS A 40 27.13 0.48 -9.63
N ASN A 41 27.40 -0.79 -9.30
CA ASN A 41 26.91 -1.93 -10.06
C ASN A 41 25.38 -2.06 -9.98
N LYS A 42 24.78 -1.87 -8.80
CA LYS A 42 23.32 -1.85 -8.60
C LYS A 42 22.66 -0.75 -9.43
N HIS A 43 23.21 0.47 -9.40
CA HIS A 43 22.71 1.58 -10.22
C HIS A 43 22.83 1.31 -11.71
N TYR A 44 23.98 0.82 -12.18
CA TYR A 44 24.18 0.45 -13.58
C TYR A 44 23.13 -0.57 -14.05
N LYS A 45 22.85 -1.59 -13.23
CA LYS A 45 21.80 -2.59 -13.52
C LYS A 45 20.41 -1.96 -13.67
N ILE A 46 20.03 -1.07 -12.75
CA ILE A 46 18.73 -0.36 -12.80
C ILE A 46 18.62 0.51 -14.06
N ILE A 47 19.70 1.23 -14.42
CA ILE A 47 19.73 2.12 -15.61
C ILE A 47 19.59 1.30 -16.89
N GLN A 48 20.35 0.21 -17.02
CA GLN A 48 20.28 -0.64 -18.21
C GLN A 48 18.89 -1.30 -18.34
N GLU A 49 18.29 -1.68 -17.22
CA GLU A 49 16.95 -2.24 -17.20
C GLU A 49 15.88 -1.19 -17.54
N ALA A 50 15.97 0.03 -17.01
CA ALA A 50 15.08 1.13 -17.36
C ALA A 50 15.19 1.47 -18.86
N LYS A 51 16.41 1.57 -19.41
CA LYS A 51 16.62 1.74 -20.87
C LYS A 51 15.97 0.61 -21.66
N ARG A 52 16.10 -0.64 -21.21
CA ARG A 52 15.50 -1.82 -21.85
C ARG A 52 13.97 -1.76 -21.86
N GLN A 53 13.34 -1.49 -20.72
CA GLN A 53 11.89 -1.36 -20.63
C GLN A 53 11.38 -0.22 -21.50
N TRP A 54 12.10 0.91 -21.50
CA TRP A 54 11.72 2.07 -22.30
C TRP A 54 11.79 1.80 -23.80
N LEU A 55 12.85 1.13 -24.27
CA LEU A 55 12.95 0.67 -25.66
C LEU A 55 11.82 -0.32 -26.01
N ASN A 56 11.53 -1.29 -25.15
CA ASN A 56 10.44 -2.25 -25.37
C ASN A 56 9.06 -1.56 -25.47
N TYR A 57 8.81 -0.59 -24.61
CA TYR A 57 7.57 0.19 -24.61
C TYR A 57 7.41 0.97 -25.93
N PHE A 58 8.46 1.66 -26.38
CA PHE A 58 8.42 2.39 -27.65
C PHE A 58 8.32 1.49 -28.87
N LEU A 59 9.02 0.35 -28.89
CA LEU A 59 8.87 -0.66 -29.94
C LEU A 59 7.41 -1.10 -30.07
N ASN A 60 6.75 -1.38 -28.96
CA ASN A 60 5.33 -1.77 -28.94
C ASN A 60 4.40 -0.63 -29.38
N ILE A 61 4.69 0.63 -29.01
CA ILE A 61 3.95 1.79 -29.54
C ILE A 61 4.08 1.91 -31.06
N TYR A 62 5.30 1.73 -31.59
CA TYR A 62 5.53 1.81 -33.03
C TYR A 62 4.78 0.72 -33.78
N GLU A 63 4.79 -0.51 -33.28
CA GLU A 63 4.00 -1.62 -33.85
C GLU A 63 2.50 -1.30 -33.88
N ILE A 64 1.95 -0.77 -32.78
CA ILE A 64 0.53 -0.40 -32.69
C ILE A 64 0.20 0.71 -33.70
N LYS A 65 1.02 1.77 -33.76
CA LYS A 65 0.78 2.86 -34.71
C LYS A 65 0.81 2.38 -36.16
N ILE A 66 1.76 1.50 -36.53
CA ILE A 66 1.80 0.92 -37.89
C ILE A 66 0.46 0.24 -38.22
N GLN A 67 -0.08 -0.55 -37.30
CA GLN A 67 -1.37 -1.24 -37.48
C GLN A 67 -2.55 -0.27 -37.60
N GLU A 68 -2.62 0.75 -36.74
CA GLU A 68 -3.68 1.78 -36.80
C GLU A 68 -3.69 2.52 -38.13
N TYR A 69 -2.51 2.87 -38.65
CA TYR A 69 -2.40 3.56 -39.93
C TYR A 69 -2.71 2.65 -41.13
N GLU A 70 -2.38 1.36 -41.06
CA GLU A 70 -2.84 0.39 -42.07
C GLU A 70 -4.36 0.34 -42.14
N GLN A 71 -5.02 0.30 -40.99
CA GLN A 71 -6.47 0.24 -40.92
C GLN A 71 -7.12 1.53 -41.43
N GLN A 72 -6.61 2.70 -41.04
CA GLN A 72 -7.08 3.99 -41.56
C GLN A 72 -6.92 4.08 -43.08
N TYR A 73 -5.80 3.60 -43.61
CA TYR A 73 -5.58 3.54 -45.05
C TYR A 73 -6.61 2.66 -45.77
N GLN A 74 -6.85 1.44 -45.28
CA GLN A 74 -7.83 0.55 -45.90
C GLN A 74 -9.23 1.21 -45.94
N ASN A 75 -9.61 1.88 -44.86
CA ASN A 75 -10.90 2.56 -44.77
C ASN A 75 -11.01 3.73 -45.78
N GLU A 76 -9.99 4.58 -45.90
CA GLU A 76 -9.99 5.68 -46.87
C GLU A 76 -9.91 5.19 -48.31
N PHE A 77 -9.19 4.10 -48.58
CA PHE A 77 -9.14 3.50 -49.91
C PHE A 77 -10.50 2.92 -50.34
N ILE A 78 -11.25 2.32 -49.41
CA ILE A 78 -12.62 1.84 -49.67
C ILE A 78 -13.54 3.02 -50.02
N LYS A 79 -13.43 4.15 -49.32
CA LYS A 79 -14.19 5.38 -49.64
C LYS A 79 -13.84 5.91 -51.03
N LEU A 80 -12.54 6.03 -51.34
CA LEU A 80 -12.08 6.45 -52.67
C LEU A 80 -12.63 5.53 -53.76
N ARG A 81 -12.62 4.21 -53.57
CA ARG A 81 -13.16 3.24 -54.54
C ARG A 81 -14.66 3.43 -54.80
N SER A 82 -15.43 3.88 -53.81
CA SER A 82 -16.87 4.13 -53.96
C SER A 82 -17.22 5.36 -54.80
N LEU A 83 -16.25 6.25 -55.04
CA LEU A 83 -16.45 7.52 -55.77
C LEU A 83 -16.21 7.42 -57.29
N PHE A 84 -15.63 6.33 -57.79
CA PHE A 84 -15.29 6.16 -59.20
C PHE A 84 -16.12 5.04 -59.84
N SER A 85 -17.11 5.43 -60.65
CA SER A 85 -18.13 4.52 -61.23
C SER A 85 -17.97 4.24 -62.74
N ASN A 86 -16.97 4.82 -63.44
CA ASN A 86 -16.80 4.68 -64.90
C ASN A 86 -15.50 3.93 -65.30
N ASN A 87 -15.51 3.27 -66.46
CA ASN A 87 -14.41 2.38 -66.91
C ASN A 87 -13.07 3.08 -67.19
N ASN A 88 -13.05 4.38 -67.53
CA ASN A 88 -11.79 5.15 -67.71
C ASN A 88 -11.09 5.49 -66.37
N ASP A 89 -11.81 5.40 -65.24
CA ASP A 89 -11.28 5.72 -63.91
C ASP A 89 -10.52 4.54 -63.26
N LYS A 90 -10.73 3.31 -63.76
CA LYS A 90 -10.09 2.10 -63.20
C LYS A 90 -8.57 2.13 -63.33
N THR A 91 -8.04 2.64 -64.44
CA THR A 91 -6.59 2.75 -64.68
C THR A 91 -5.96 3.77 -63.73
N MET A 92 -6.62 4.91 -63.52
CA MET A 92 -6.16 5.94 -62.57
C MET A 92 -6.20 5.44 -61.12
N LEU A 93 -7.26 4.73 -60.73
CA LEU A 93 -7.38 4.12 -59.39
C LEU A 93 -6.30 3.08 -59.14
N THR A 94 -5.92 2.33 -60.19
CA THR A 94 -4.84 1.33 -60.13
C THR A 94 -3.49 2.01 -59.94
N ASN A 95 -3.20 3.07 -60.69
CA ASN A 95 -1.96 3.85 -60.55
C ASN A 95 -1.85 4.54 -59.17
N ILE A 96 -2.96 5.07 -58.65
CA ILE A 96 -3.02 5.66 -57.30
C ILE A 96 -2.77 4.59 -56.24
N LYS A 97 -3.42 3.43 -56.35
CA LYS A 97 -3.22 2.29 -55.45
C LYS A 97 -1.76 1.84 -55.45
N GLU A 98 -1.16 1.74 -56.63
CA GLU A 98 0.23 1.31 -56.77
C GLU A 98 1.21 2.34 -56.19
N HIS A 99 1.02 3.63 -56.48
CA HIS A 99 1.85 4.70 -55.93
C HIS A 99 1.78 4.76 -54.39
N ILE A 100 0.57 4.65 -53.82
CA ILE A 100 0.38 4.68 -52.37
C ILE A 100 0.96 3.42 -51.71
N ASN A 101 0.72 2.23 -52.28
CA ASN A 101 1.31 0.98 -51.78
C ASN A 101 2.85 1.06 -51.78
N ASN A 102 3.45 1.59 -52.84
CA ASN A 102 4.89 1.80 -52.92
C ASN A 102 5.39 2.76 -51.84
N ARG A 103 4.66 3.86 -51.57
CA ARG A 103 5.01 4.83 -50.52
C ARG A 103 4.88 4.24 -49.12
N ILE A 104 3.82 3.49 -48.84
CA ILE A 104 3.58 2.79 -47.57
C ILE A 104 4.66 1.74 -47.33
N ASN A 105 4.97 0.92 -48.34
CA ASN A 105 5.98 -0.13 -48.21
C ASN A 105 7.37 0.45 -47.92
N ARG A 106 7.75 1.58 -48.54
CA ARG A 106 8.98 2.31 -48.19
C ARG A 106 8.99 2.79 -46.74
N LEU A 107 7.87 3.36 -46.27
CA LEU A 107 7.77 3.84 -44.89
C LEU A 107 7.80 2.69 -43.87
N LYS A 108 7.14 1.58 -44.16
CA LYS A 108 7.23 0.35 -43.35
C LYS A 108 8.66 -0.13 -43.24
N LYS A 109 9.37 -0.19 -44.37
CA LYS A 109 10.78 -0.58 -44.41
C LYS A 109 11.65 0.34 -43.54
N ASP A 110 11.52 1.66 -43.69
CA ASP A 110 12.24 2.64 -42.86
C ASP A 110 12.00 2.43 -41.35
N ILE A 111 10.75 2.11 -40.95
CA ILE A 111 10.40 1.87 -39.55
C ILE A 111 10.94 0.53 -39.06
N TYR A 112 10.80 -0.54 -39.85
CA TYR A 112 11.33 -1.87 -39.51
C TYR A 112 12.85 -1.86 -39.37
N ASP A 113 13.56 -1.18 -40.28
CA ASP A 113 15.02 -1.03 -40.20
C ASP A 113 15.44 -0.31 -38.92
N LYS A 114 14.66 0.70 -38.49
CA LYS A 114 14.91 1.42 -37.24
C LYS A 114 14.55 0.59 -36.00
N MET A 115 13.45 -0.16 -36.03
CA MET A 115 13.11 -1.13 -34.98
C MET A 115 14.21 -2.18 -34.82
N ALA A 116 14.75 -2.69 -35.93
CA ALA A 116 15.87 -3.63 -35.91
C ALA A 116 17.12 -3.03 -35.27
N SER A 117 17.41 -1.73 -35.50
CA SER A 117 18.50 -1.03 -34.82
C SER A 117 18.31 -0.97 -33.30
N PHE A 118 17.08 -0.70 -32.83
CA PHE A 118 16.77 -0.71 -31.39
C PHE A 118 16.82 -2.11 -30.78
N GLN A 119 16.36 -3.13 -31.51
CA GLN A 119 16.49 -4.52 -31.09
C GLN A 119 17.96 -4.93 -30.91
N ARG A 120 18.88 -4.45 -31.76
CA ARG A 120 20.32 -4.65 -31.56
C ARG A 120 20.83 -3.99 -30.28
N ILE A 121 20.39 -2.77 -29.97
CA ILE A 121 20.74 -2.08 -28.72
C ILE A 121 20.25 -2.88 -27.50
N ILE A 122 19.02 -3.41 -27.54
CA ILE A 122 18.49 -4.28 -26.48
C ILE A 122 19.34 -5.54 -26.30
N LEU A 123 19.77 -6.17 -27.39
CA LEU A 123 20.61 -7.36 -27.36
C LEU A 123 21.99 -7.08 -26.76
N GLN A 124 22.61 -5.96 -27.14
CA GLN A 124 23.89 -5.52 -26.57
C GLN A 124 23.77 -5.23 -25.06
N ASN A 125 22.70 -4.56 -24.62
CA ASN A 125 22.46 -4.28 -23.20
C ASN A 125 22.26 -5.57 -22.39
N ARG A 126 21.58 -6.58 -22.96
CA ARG A 126 21.45 -7.91 -22.34
C ARG A 126 22.79 -8.62 -22.17
N GLN A 127 23.68 -8.53 -23.16
CA GLN A 127 25.01 -9.11 -23.10
C GLN A 127 25.88 -8.42 -22.02
N ARG A 128 25.81 -7.08 -21.91
CA ARG A 128 26.53 -6.32 -20.87
C ARG A 128 26.03 -6.57 -19.45
N SER A 129 24.73 -6.84 -19.27
CA SER A 129 24.16 -7.19 -17.96
C SER A 129 24.51 -8.61 -17.50
N SER A 130 24.87 -9.51 -18.42
CA SER A 130 25.18 -10.91 -18.10
C SER A 130 26.63 -11.10 -17.64
N SER A 131 27.54 -10.18 -17.97
CA SER A 131 28.93 -10.18 -17.54
C SER A 131 29.17 -9.68 -16.11
N THR A 132 28.17 -9.08 -15.44
CA THR A 132 28.28 -8.49 -14.08
C THR A 132 27.78 -9.40 -12.94
N LYS A 133 27.86 -10.73 -13.09
CA LYS A 133 27.24 -11.70 -12.16
C LYS A 133 27.86 -11.84 -10.75
N ASN A 134 28.90 -11.09 -10.41
CA ASN A 134 29.60 -11.27 -9.13
C ASN A 134 29.29 -10.17 -8.11
N VAL A 135 28.06 -10.09 -7.61
CA VAL A 135 27.75 -9.48 -6.30
C VAL A 135 26.48 -10.12 -5.73
N ILE A 136 26.54 -10.60 -4.48
CA ILE A 136 25.38 -11.03 -3.69
C ILE A 136 24.55 -9.79 -3.36
N GLY A 137 23.47 -9.62 -4.12
CA GLY A 137 22.39 -8.67 -3.86
C GLY A 137 21.12 -9.30 -4.42
N VAL A 138 20.07 -9.35 -3.60
CA VAL A 138 18.80 -10.03 -3.90
C VAL A 138 18.34 -9.67 -5.32
N SER A 139 18.03 -10.71 -6.09
CA SER A 139 17.62 -10.60 -7.49
C SER A 139 16.18 -10.09 -7.55
N SER A 140 15.84 -9.34 -8.60
CA SER A 140 14.48 -9.01 -9.03
C SER A 140 13.62 -10.25 -9.35
N GLU A 141 14.21 -11.42 -9.23
CA GLU A 141 13.64 -12.73 -9.52
C GLU A 141 13.10 -13.37 -8.24
N PRO A 142 12.16 -14.33 -8.35
CA PRO A 142 11.76 -15.16 -7.23
C PRO A 142 12.99 -15.75 -6.54
N TYR A 143 12.96 -15.76 -5.22
CA TYR A 143 13.94 -16.50 -4.44
C TYR A 143 13.72 -17.99 -4.69
N LEU A 144 14.75 -18.67 -5.21
CA LEU A 144 14.72 -20.11 -5.45
C LEU A 144 15.50 -20.83 -4.36
N ASP A 145 14.79 -21.57 -3.53
CA ASP A 145 15.36 -22.47 -2.52
C ASP A 145 15.34 -23.90 -3.04
N LEU A 146 15.92 -24.11 -4.23
CA LEU A 146 16.01 -25.40 -4.90
C LEU A 146 17.43 -25.57 -5.47
N ILE A 147 17.87 -26.81 -5.60
CA ILE A 147 19.16 -27.16 -6.20
C ILE A 147 19.26 -26.67 -7.66
N SER A 148 18.15 -26.66 -8.39
CA SER A 148 18.08 -26.17 -9.77
C SER A 148 16.75 -25.48 -10.07
N ASN A 149 16.77 -24.54 -11.02
CA ASN A 149 15.56 -23.85 -11.48
C ASN A 149 14.73 -24.77 -12.38
N PRO A 150 13.50 -25.15 -11.98
CA PRO A 150 12.67 -26.04 -12.79
C PRO A 150 11.91 -25.32 -13.90
N PHE A 151 11.95 -23.98 -13.94
CA PHE A 151 11.20 -23.17 -14.89
C PHE A 151 12.04 -22.80 -16.11
N ASP A 152 11.42 -22.86 -17.28
CA ASP A 152 12.03 -22.31 -18.49
C ASP A 152 12.12 -20.77 -18.43
N LYS A 153 12.85 -20.17 -19.37
CA LYS A 153 13.05 -18.71 -19.41
C LYS A 153 11.75 -17.90 -19.48
N ARG A 154 10.71 -18.38 -20.18
CA ARG A 154 9.43 -17.65 -20.30
C ARG A 154 8.65 -17.73 -19.00
N GLN A 155 8.58 -18.92 -18.40
CA GLN A 155 7.94 -19.16 -17.11
C GLN A 155 8.63 -18.38 -15.98
N TRP A 156 9.96 -18.40 -15.96
CA TRP A 156 10.75 -17.64 -14.99
C TRP A 156 10.52 -16.14 -15.11
N ASN A 157 10.53 -15.59 -16.33
CA ASN A 157 10.21 -14.18 -16.55
C ASN A 157 8.79 -13.83 -16.08
N TYR A 158 7.82 -14.72 -16.30
CA TYR A 158 6.44 -14.52 -15.84
C TYR A 158 6.34 -14.50 -14.30
N LEU A 159 7.10 -15.35 -13.60
CA LEU A 159 7.14 -15.35 -12.13
C LEU A 159 7.83 -14.10 -11.57
N SER A 160 8.88 -13.60 -12.24
CA SER A 160 9.63 -12.41 -11.81
C SER A 160 8.90 -11.10 -12.06
N LEU A 161 8.30 -10.94 -13.25
CA LEU A 161 7.67 -9.68 -13.67
C LEU A 161 6.16 -9.66 -13.40
N GLY A 162 5.59 -10.81 -13.06
CA GLY A 162 4.15 -11.01 -13.01
C GLY A 162 3.53 -11.06 -14.41
N PRO A 163 2.19 -11.21 -14.48
CA PRO A 163 1.49 -11.07 -15.74
C PRO A 163 1.73 -9.66 -16.29
N SER A 164 2.22 -9.56 -17.54
CA SER A 164 2.21 -8.29 -18.26
C SER A 164 0.75 -7.86 -18.32
N TYR A 165 0.38 -6.71 -17.74
CA TYR A 165 -1.01 -6.29 -17.56
C TYR A 165 -1.91 -6.78 -18.70
N ILE A 166 -2.66 -7.84 -18.41
CA ILE A 166 -3.78 -8.29 -19.20
C ILE A 166 -4.97 -7.67 -18.51
N ARG A 167 -5.80 -6.92 -19.24
CA ARG A 167 -7.08 -6.44 -18.72
C ARG A 167 -7.80 -7.66 -18.14
N VAL A 168 -7.84 -7.78 -16.81
CA VAL A 168 -8.17 -9.03 -16.09
C VAL A 168 -9.60 -9.51 -16.34
N ASN A 169 -10.40 -8.68 -16.99
CA ASN A 169 -11.81 -8.93 -17.19
C ASN A 169 -12.10 -8.95 -18.68
N GLN A 170 -11.72 -10.09 -19.26
CA GLN A 170 -12.19 -10.51 -20.56
C GLN A 170 -13.48 -11.30 -20.37
N SER A 171 -14.58 -10.64 -20.65
CA SER A 171 -15.91 -11.20 -20.93
C SER A 171 -15.99 -12.03 -22.23
N ALA A 172 -14.87 -12.24 -22.93
CA ALA A 172 -14.78 -13.29 -23.95
C ALA A 172 -14.17 -14.60 -23.42
N ILE A 173 -13.60 -14.60 -22.20
CA ILE A 173 -12.92 -15.78 -21.62
C ILE A 173 -13.77 -16.46 -20.52
N ARG A 174 -14.63 -15.71 -19.80
CA ARG A 174 -15.47 -16.28 -18.74
C ARG A 174 -16.75 -16.92 -19.29
N PRO A 175 -17.27 -17.99 -18.69
CA PRO A 175 -18.59 -18.52 -19.04
C PRO A 175 -19.68 -17.45 -18.93
N LYS A 176 -20.66 -17.48 -19.84
CA LYS A 176 -21.76 -16.49 -19.91
C LYS A 176 -22.49 -16.34 -18.56
N CYS A 177 -22.74 -17.44 -17.86
CA CYS A 177 -23.42 -17.44 -16.55
C CYS A 177 -22.68 -16.62 -15.46
N GLN A 178 -21.34 -16.62 -15.49
CA GLN A 178 -20.53 -15.85 -14.55
C GLN A 178 -20.64 -14.35 -14.84
N GLN A 179 -20.67 -13.98 -16.12
CA GLN A 179 -20.82 -12.59 -16.56
C GLN A 179 -22.19 -12.04 -16.17
N GLU A 180 -23.25 -12.82 -16.38
CA GLU A 180 -24.61 -12.46 -15.97
C GLU A 180 -24.70 -12.24 -14.45
N THR A 181 -23.96 -13.02 -13.65
CA THR A 181 -23.90 -12.85 -12.19
C THR A 181 -23.17 -11.55 -11.81
N GLU A 182 -22.06 -11.24 -12.47
CA GLU A 182 -21.32 -9.99 -12.25
C GLU A 182 -22.18 -8.77 -12.62
N ILE A 183 -22.84 -8.79 -13.77
CA ILE A 183 -23.76 -7.73 -14.22
C ILE A 183 -24.86 -7.50 -13.19
N LYS A 184 -25.49 -8.56 -12.67
CA LYS A 184 -26.52 -8.45 -11.62
C LYS A 184 -25.99 -7.79 -10.34
N ASN A 185 -24.80 -8.19 -9.90
CA ASN A 185 -24.20 -7.67 -8.68
C ASN A 185 -23.81 -6.19 -8.83
N GLU A 186 -23.18 -5.81 -9.95
CA GLU A 186 -22.80 -4.42 -10.23
C GLU A 186 -24.02 -3.52 -10.41
N HIS A 187 -25.03 -3.98 -11.16
CA HIS A 187 -26.30 -3.28 -11.34
C HIS A 187 -26.94 -2.96 -9.99
N LYS A 188 -27.09 -3.97 -9.12
CA LYS A 188 -27.70 -3.81 -7.80
C LYS A 188 -26.94 -2.81 -6.93
N ASP A 189 -25.61 -2.86 -6.92
CA ASP A 189 -24.79 -1.94 -6.13
C ASP A 189 -24.94 -0.49 -6.60
N ILE A 190 -24.81 -0.23 -7.91
CA ILE A 190 -24.95 1.11 -8.48
C ILE A 190 -26.36 1.66 -8.26
N TYR A 191 -27.37 0.86 -8.60
CA TYR A 191 -28.77 1.25 -8.50
C TYR A 191 -29.14 1.64 -7.07
N SER A 192 -28.83 0.78 -6.10
CA SER A 192 -29.19 1.02 -4.69
C SER A 192 -28.53 2.26 -4.10
N LYS A 193 -27.29 2.58 -4.48
CA LYS A 193 -26.60 3.81 -4.06
C LYS A 193 -27.29 5.07 -4.61
N VAL A 194 -27.70 5.05 -5.87
CA VAL A 194 -28.42 6.19 -6.50
C VAL A 194 -29.81 6.35 -5.89
N GLU A 195 -30.55 5.27 -5.74
CA GLU A 195 -31.89 5.28 -5.13
C GLU A 195 -31.86 5.80 -3.70
N ASN A 196 -30.97 5.29 -2.84
CA ASN A 196 -30.86 5.73 -1.45
C ASN A 196 -30.48 7.21 -1.31
N HIS A 197 -29.65 7.73 -2.22
CA HIS A 197 -29.28 9.14 -2.18
C HIS A 197 -30.44 10.04 -2.63
N LEU A 198 -31.08 9.74 -3.76
CA LEU A 198 -32.14 10.57 -4.33
C LEU A 198 -33.44 10.53 -3.51
N THR A 199 -33.67 9.45 -2.77
CA THR A 199 -34.79 9.33 -1.83
C THR A 199 -34.51 10.07 -0.50
N GLY A 200 -33.24 10.33 -0.19
CA GLY A 200 -32.79 11.08 0.99
C GLY A 200 -32.90 12.60 0.84
N TYR A 201 -32.53 13.31 1.90
CA TYR A 201 -32.43 14.77 1.87
C TYR A 201 -31.21 15.21 1.02
N PRO A 202 -31.34 16.26 0.18
CA PRO A 202 -32.50 17.15 0.04
C PRO A 202 -33.51 16.75 -1.05
N HIS A 203 -33.21 15.75 -1.87
CA HIS A 203 -33.92 15.50 -3.13
C HIS A 203 -35.30 14.87 -2.97
N ARG A 204 -35.48 13.98 -1.97
CA ARG A 204 -36.77 13.37 -1.58
C ARG A 204 -37.61 12.81 -2.75
N ILE A 205 -36.96 12.25 -3.78
CA ILE A 205 -37.66 11.62 -4.90
C ILE A 205 -38.35 10.34 -4.39
N PRO A 206 -39.67 10.15 -4.61
CA PRO A 206 -40.36 8.94 -4.18
C PRO A 206 -39.79 7.68 -4.84
N ARG A 207 -39.58 6.60 -4.07
CA ARG A 207 -39.02 5.32 -4.58
C ARG A 207 -39.82 4.70 -5.72
N ASN A 208 -41.12 4.96 -5.79
CA ASN A 208 -42.02 4.48 -6.83
C ASN A 208 -42.01 5.35 -8.11
N ASN A 209 -41.18 6.38 -8.18
CA ASN A 209 -41.08 7.24 -9.35
C ASN A 209 -40.54 6.44 -10.55
N ALA A 210 -41.19 6.55 -11.71
CA ALA A 210 -40.85 5.85 -12.94
C ALA A 210 -39.39 6.07 -13.41
N ILE A 211 -38.77 7.16 -12.95
CA ILE A 211 -37.39 7.52 -13.29
C ILE A 211 -36.35 6.53 -12.77
N PHE A 212 -36.61 5.89 -11.63
CA PHE A 212 -35.72 4.86 -11.09
C PHE A 212 -35.73 3.62 -11.98
N LYS A 213 -36.90 3.27 -12.53
CA LYS A 213 -37.03 2.18 -13.49
C LYS A 213 -36.26 2.49 -14.79
N GLN A 214 -36.43 3.69 -15.34
CA GLN A 214 -35.70 4.12 -16.55
C GLN A 214 -34.18 4.10 -16.35
N TYR A 215 -33.69 4.58 -15.20
CA TYR A 215 -32.26 4.52 -14.88
C TYR A 215 -31.77 3.08 -14.74
N SER A 216 -32.54 2.22 -14.07
CA SER A 216 -32.24 0.80 -13.90
C SER A 216 -32.09 0.10 -15.25
N ASP A 217 -33.02 0.34 -16.19
CA ASP A 217 -33.04 -0.31 -17.50
C ASP A 217 -31.85 0.14 -18.36
N HIS A 218 -31.60 1.45 -18.46
CA HIS A 218 -30.44 1.98 -19.20
C HIS A 218 -29.09 1.54 -18.64
N LEU A 219 -28.98 1.43 -17.31
CA LEU A 219 -27.79 0.92 -16.65
C LEU A 219 -27.55 -0.55 -17.02
N LEU A 220 -28.61 -1.36 -17.01
CA LEU A 220 -28.51 -2.78 -17.35
C LEU A 220 -28.10 -2.98 -18.81
N ASP A 221 -28.68 -2.21 -19.74
CA ASP A 221 -28.32 -2.25 -21.17
C ASP A 221 -26.84 -1.91 -21.40
N TYR A 222 -26.38 -0.84 -20.74
CA TYR A 222 -24.98 -0.42 -20.82
C TYR A 222 -24.02 -1.51 -20.30
N LEU A 223 -24.32 -2.10 -19.14
CA LEU A 223 -23.51 -3.17 -18.56
C LEU A 223 -23.48 -4.40 -19.48
N ASN A 224 -24.63 -4.81 -20.02
CA ASN A 224 -24.71 -5.91 -20.99
C ASN A 224 -23.84 -5.63 -22.22
N GLN A 225 -24.00 -4.48 -22.88
CA GLN A 225 -23.22 -4.14 -24.07
C GLN A 225 -21.71 -4.13 -23.79
N SER A 226 -21.31 -3.54 -22.67
CA SER A 226 -19.90 -3.41 -22.30
C SER A 226 -19.26 -4.74 -21.91
N TYR A 227 -20.00 -5.60 -21.21
CA TYR A 227 -19.55 -6.96 -20.93
C TYR A 227 -19.50 -7.76 -22.24
N PHE A 228 -20.50 -7.74 -23.11
CA PHE A 228 -20.46 -8.61 -24.30
C PHE A 228 -19.63 -8.08 -25.49
N THR A 229 -18.94 -6.95 -25.35
CA THR A 229 -18.06 -6.40 -26.41
C THR A 229 -16.79 -7.27 -26.61
N PRO A 230 -16.48 -7.72 -27.84
CA PRO A 230 -15.29 -8.52 -28.14
C PRO A 230 -13.97 -7.77 -27.90
N LEU A 231 -12.93 -8.50 -27.50
CA LEU A 231 -11.60 -7.91 -27.26
C LEU A 231 -10.77 -7.83 -28.55
N PRO A 232 -9.81 -6.89 -28.64
CA PRO A 232 -8.84 -6.87 -29.74
C PRO A 232 -8.06 -8.19 -29.82
N TYR A 233 -7.80 -8.66 -31.04
CA TYR A 233 -7.06 -9.92 -31.28
C TYR A 233 -5.71 -10.00 -30.54
N LYS A 234 -4.97 -8.89 -30.47
CA LYS A 234 -3.69 -8.78 -29.76
C LYS A 234 -3.82 -9.11 -28.27
N ASP A 235 -4.89 -8.67 -27.64
CA ASP A 235 -5.15 -8.92 -26.22
C ASP A 235 -5.63 -10.36 -26.00
N GLN A 236 -6.42 -10.92 -26.92
CA GLN A 236 -6.82 -12.33 -26.89
C GLN A 236 -5.61 -13.27 -26.99
N TYR A 237 -4.71 -13.00 -27.95
CA TYR A 237 -3.49 -13.79 -28.14
C TYR A 237 -2.59 -13.76 -26.90
N LYS A 238 -2.34 -12.57 -26.33
CA LYS A 238 -1.55 -12.41 -25.10
C LYS A 238 -2.17 -13.13 -23.91
N SER A 239 -3.50 -13.05 -23.75
CA SER A 239 -4.24 -13.80 -22.72
C SER A 239 -4.04 -15.29 -22.86
N HIS A 240 -4.16 -15.82 -24.07
CA HIS A 240 -3.98 -17.23 -24.32
C HIS A 240 -2.54 -17.69 -24.02
N GLU A 241 -1.53 -16.94 -24.47
CA GLU A 241 -0.13 -17.24 -24.20
C GLU A 241 0.18 -17.23 -22.68
N GLN A 242 -0.28 -16.20 -21.95
CA GLN A 242 -0.07 -16.15 -20.50
C GLN A 242 -0.83 -17.26 -19.75
N ALA A 243 -2.04 -17.62 -20.19
CA ALA A 243 -2.80 -18.73 -19.62
C ALA A 243 -2.06 -20.07 -19.81
N GLN A 244 -1.45 -20.29 -20.99
CA GLN A 244 -0.62 -21.47 -21.26
C GLN A 244 0.62 -21.49 -20.36
N ILE A 245 1.33 -20.35 -20.20
CA ILE A 245 2.49 -20.23 -19.30
C ILE A 245 2.07 -20.54 -17.87
N LEU A 246 0.97 -19.95 -17.38
CA LEU A 246 0.45 -20.21 -16.04
C LEU A 246 0.05 -21.68 -15.84
N GLY A 247 -0.59 -22.29 -16.84
CA GLY A 247 -0.93 -23.72 -16.83
C GLY A 247 0.31 -24.60 -16.79
N SER A 248 1.39 -24.22 -17.48
CA SER A 248 2.69 -24.90 -17.41
C SER A 248 3.33 -24.78 -16.03
N ILE A 249 3.39 -23.56 -15.48
CA ILE A 249 3.92 -23.29 -14.13
C ILE A 249 3.16 -24.11 -13.08
N ARG A 250 1.82 -24.14 -13.13
CA ARG A 250 0.99 -24.93 -12.21
C ARG A 250 1.31 -26.42 -12.27
N ARG A 251 1.49 -26.97 -13.48
CA ARG A 251 1.89 -28.39 -13.67
C ARG A 251 3.26 -28.65 -13.06
N ILE A 252 4.24 -27.77 -13.26
CA ILE A 252 5.57 -27.92 -12.65
C ILE A 252 5.49 -27.89 -11.12
N ILE A 253 4.75 -26.93 -10.55
CA ILE A 253 4.55 -26.82 -9.10
C ILE A 253 3.93 -28.11 -8.54
N GLN A 254 2.91 -28.64 -9.19
CA GLN A 254 2.24 -29.88 -8.77
C GLN A 254 3.15 -31.10 -8.90
N ASN A 255 3.78 -31.29 -10.07
CA ASN A 255 4.62 -32.45 -10.37
C ASN A 255 5.87 -32.51 -9.50
N MET A 256 6.47 -31.35 -9.20
CA MET A 256 7.68 -31.26 -8.38
C MET A 256 7.37 -30.96 -6.90
N ASN A 257 6.10 -30.95 -6.51
CA ASN A 257 5.63 -30.69 -5.15
C ASN A 257 6.28 -29.44 -4.53
N LEU A 258 6.14 -28.30 -5.23
CA LEU A 258 6.73 -27.01 -4.85
C LEU A 258 5.72 -26.12 -4.11
N VAL A 259 6.23 -25.21 -3.29
CA VAL A 259 5.46 -24.15 -2.65
C VAL A 259 5.88 -22.78 -3.19
N ILE A 260 4.89 -21.92 -3.46
CA ILE A 260 5.12 -20.51 -3.79
C ILE A 260 4.54 -19.64 -2.67
N ARG A 261 5.36 -18.75 -2.11
CA ARG A 261 4.96 -17.82 -1.04
C ARG A 261 5.43 -16.41 -1.31
N VAL A 262 4.69 -15.43 -0.79
CA VAL A 262 5.17 -14.05 -0.74
C VAL A 262 6.23 -13.95 0.36
N THR A 263 7.32 -13.24 0.07
CA THR A 263 8.40 -13.01 1.04
C THR A 263 8.02 -11.94 2.06
N ASP A 264 8.55 -12.04 3.29
CA ASP A 264 8.21 -11.13 4.41
C ASP A 264 8.57 -9.66 4.13
N LYS A 265 9.71 -9.39 3.46
CA LYS A 265 10.24 -8.02 3.27
C LYS A 265 10.65 -7.65 1.84
N GLY A 266 10.57 -8.59 0.89
CA GLY A 266 11.18 -8.42 -0.44
C GLY A 266 10.23 -8.05 -1.58
N ASN A 267 8.91 -7.98 -1.34
CA ASN A 267 7.89 -7.85 -2.41
C ASN A 267 8.05 -8.85 -3.58
N ASN A 268 8.82 -9.93 -3.38
CA ASN A 268 9.09 -11.00 -4.34
C ASN A 268 8.47 -12.32 -3.85
N PHE A 269 8.49 -13.32 -4.73
CA PHE A 269 8.08 -14.69 -4.41
C PHE A 269 9.26 -15.53 -3.91
N TYR A 270 8.97 -16.48 -3.03
CA TYR A 270 9.81 -17.62 -2.67
C TYR A 270 9.26 -18.85 -3.35
N ILE A 271 10.15 -19.68 -3.89
CA ILE A 271 9.83 -20.97 -4.49
C ILE A 271 10.79 -22.00 -3.88
N GLY A 272 10.22 -23.04 -3.27
CA GLY A 272 10.99 -24.14 -2.67
C GLY A 272 10.18 -25.43 -2.65
N SER A 273 10.78 -26.53 -2.18
CA SER A 273 10.04 -27.78 -2.02
C SER A 273 9.04 -27.68 -0.86
N VAL A 274 7.90 -28.39 -0.96
CA VAL A 274 6.95 -28.49 0.15
C VAL A 274 7.60 -29.13 1.38
N GLY A 275 8.46 -30.16 1.18
CA GLY A 275 9.13 -30.87 2.28
C GLY A 275 10.04 -29.96 3.12
N GLU A 276 10.93 -29.20 2.50
CA GLU A 276 11.81 -28.26 3.21
C GLU A 276 11.03 -27.12 3.86
N PHE A 277 9.98 -26.64 3.20
CA PHE A 277 9.14 -25.60 3.77
C PHE A 277 8.39 -26.08 5.02
N GLU A 278 7.86 -27.30 5.01
CA GLU A 278 7.24 -27.92 6.19
C GLU A 278 8.27 -28.15 7.30
N GLN A 279 9.51 -28.54 6.99
CA GLN A 279 10.57 -28.62 8.01
C GLN A 279 10.84 -27.27 8.68
N LYS A 280 10.83 -26.16 7.92
CA LYS A 280 10.96 -24.80 8.49
C LYS A 280 9.77 -24.44 9.38
N ALA A 281 8.56 -24.84 9.02
CA ALA A 281 7.37 -24.64 9.84
C ALA A 281 7.41 -25.48 11.14
N GLN A 282 7.81 -26.76 11.05
CA GLN A 282 7.98 -27.62 12.21
C GLN A 282 9.09 -27.13 13.14
N LYS A 283 10.21 -26.68 12.58
CA LYS A 283 11.27 -26.02 13.36
C LYS A 283 10.76 -24.80 14.10
N PHE A 284 9.90 -23.99 13.47
CA PHE A 284 9.28 -22.85 14.14
C PHE A 284 8.39 -23.29 15.32
N PHE A 285 7.60 -24.36 15.14
CA PHE A 285 6.80 -24.93 16.23
C PHE A 285 7.65 -25.47 17.37
N SER A 286 8.74 -26.19 17.08
CA SER A 286 9.65 -26.71 18.10
C SER A 286 10.41 -25.60 18.83
N ASP A 287 10.91 -24.59 18.11
CA ASP A 287 11.71 -23.50 18.67
C ASP A 287 10.89 -22.60 19.61
N THR A 288 9.57 -22.50 19.38
CA THR A 288 8.68 -21.65 20.18
C THR A 288 7.88 -22.40 21.24
N ASN A 289 7.56 -23.67 21.00
CA ASN A 289 6.64 -24.47 21.82
C ASN A 289 5.32 -23.74 22.16
N ALA A 290 4.89 -22.83 21.27
CA ALA A 290 3.77 -21.92 21.51
C ALA A 290 2.40 -22.50 21.13
N PHE A 291 2.38 -23.71 20.55
CA PHE A 291 1.18 -24.32 20.00
C PHE A 291 1.10 -25.79 20.38
N ILE A 292 -0.13 -26.25 20.63
CA ILE A 292 -0.45 -27.66 20.86
C ILE A 292 -1.42 -28.14 19.80
N GLU A 293 -1.19 -29.34 19.28
CA GLU A 293 -2.11 -30.00 18.35
C GLU A 293 -3.35 -30.50 19.10
N LEU A 294 -4.54 -30.29 18.52
CA LEU A 294 -5.81 -30.79 19.04
C LEU A 294 -6.27 -32.01 18.24
N SER A 295 -6.88 -32.97 18.93
CA SER A 295 -7.43 -34.19 18.31
C SER A 295 -8.77 -33.98 17.60
N TYR A 296 -9.44 -32.86 17.83
CA TYR A 296 -10.75 -32.52 17.25
C TYR A 296 -10.84 -31.03 16.93
N ASN A 297 -11.93 -30.64 16.24
CA ASN A 297 -12.21 -29.25 15.89
C ASN A 297 -13.13 -28.59 16.93
N PRO A 298 -12.63 -27.71 17.82
CA PRO A 298 -13.43 -27.06 18.86
C PRO A 298 -14.13 -25.78 18.37
N PHE A 299 -14.17 -25.51 17.06
CA PHE A 299 -14.66 -24.23 16.52
C PHE A 299 -16.05 -23.84 17.05
N ASN A 300 -17.02 -24.76 17.01
CA ASN A 300 -18.38 -24.49 17.48
C ASN A 300 -18.42 -24.23 18.99
N GLU A 301 -17.64 -24.98 19.77
CA GLU A 301 -17.54 -24.80 21.23
C GLU A 301 -16.99 -23.42 21.58
N ILE A 302 -15.96 -22.96 20.87
CA ILE A 302 -15.36 -21.64 21.07
C ILE A 302 -16.34 -20.55 20.65
N LEU A 303 -17.03 -20.71 19.51
CA LEU A 303 -18.04 -19.77 19.05
C LEU A 303 -19.19 -19.66 20.06
N ASP A 304 -19.68 -20.79 20.58
CA ASP A 304 -20.71 -20.82 21.63
C ASP A 304 -20.22 -20.17 22.92
N LYS A 305 -18.97 -20.44 23.34
CA LYS A 305 -18.34 -19.81 24.50
C LYS A 305 -18.27 -18.30 24.37
N VAL A 306 -17.90 -17.77 23.19
CA VAL A 306 -17.88 -16.33 22.91
C VAL A 306 -19.28 -15.73 23.01
N ILE A 307 -20.27 -16.37 22.41
CA ILE A 307 -21.66 -15.89 22.43
C ILE A 307 -22.23 -15.92 23.85
N GLN A 308 -22.01 -17.01 24.59
CA GLN A 308 -22.43 -17.15 25.99
C GLN A 308 -21.78 -16.10 26.89
N LEU A 309 -20.49 -15.81 26.70
CA LEU A 309 -19.80 -14.75 27.43
C LEU A 309 -20.49 -13.40 27.19
N LEU A 310 -20.70 -13.02 25.93
CA LEU A 310 -21.33 -11.74 25.59
C LEU A 310 -22.77 -11.65 26.09
N ASN A 311 -23.56 -12.72 25.97
CA ASN A 311 -24.92 -12.79 26.52
C ASN A 311 -24.92 -12.63 28.04
N THR A 312 -24.01 -13.29 28.74
CA THR A 312 -23.88 -13.20 30.20
C THR A 312 -23.48 -11.79 30.63
N LEU A 313 -22.52 -11.17 29.94
CA LEU A 313 -22.10 -9.80 30.23
C LEU A 313 -23.23 -8.81 29.98
N ARG A 314 -24.02 -9.00 28.92
CA ARG A 314 -25.18 -8.15 28.61
C ARG A 314 -26.31 -8.35 29.63
N GLY A 315 -26.64 -9.58 29.99
CA GLY A 315 -27.71 -9.89 30.95
C GLY A 315 -27.39 -9.46 32.40
N LYS A 316 -26.12 -9.20 32.71
CA LYS A 316 -25.66 -8.62 33.99
C LYS A 316 -25.39 -7.11 33.91
N ASP A 317 -25.75 -6.45 32.81
CA ASP A 317 -25.47 -5.03 32.55
C ASP A 317 -24.01 -4.61 32.72
N LEU A 318 -23.07 -5.54 32.48
CA LEU A 318 -21.63 -5.27 32.49
C LEU A 318 -21.15 -4.66 31.17
N ILE A 319 -21.95 -4.78 30.10
CA ILE A 319 -21.76 -4.14 28.80
C ILE A 319 -23.10 -3.58 28.28
N ARG A 320 -23.01 -2.48 27.52
CA ARG A 320 -24.17 -1.83 26.90
C ARG A 320 -24.59 -2.52 25.61
N LYS A 321 -25.83 -2.27 25.16
CA LYS A 321 -26.40 -2.84 23.92
C LYS A 321 -25.51 -2.61 22.70
N TRP A 322 -25.08 -1.36 22.47
CA TRP A 322 -24.22 -1.03 21.32
C TRP A 322 -22.83 -1.71 21.37
N GLN A 323 -22.31 -1.99 22.57
CA GLN A 323 -21.04 -2.69 22.77
C GLN A 323 -21.20 -4.17 22.44
N TYR A 324 -22.28 -4.77 22.95
CA TYR A 324 -22.69 -6.14 22.64
C TYR A 324 -22.86 -6.32 21.13
N GLU A 325 -23.59 -5.44 20.45
CA GLU A 325 -23.81 -5.51 18.99
C GLU A 325 -22.50 -5.38 18.18
N GLN A 326 -21.57 -4.52 18.62
CA GLN A 326 -20.26 -4.39 17.98
C GLN A 326 -19.38 -5.63 18.16
N MET A 327 -19.51 -6.32 19.30
CA MET A 327 -18.69 -7.48 19.66
C MET A 327 -19.28 -8.83 19.20
N MET A 328 -20.60 -8.92 19.03
CA MET A 328 -21.31 -10.17 18.76
C MET A 328 -20.92 -10.76 17.40
N PRO A 329 -20.31 -11.97 17.33
CA PRO A 329 -20.01 -12.62 16.06
C PRO A 329 -21.28 -12.98 15.27
N ASP A 330 -21.15 -13.02 13.95
CA ASP A 330 -22.20 -13.52 13.05
C ASP A 330 -21.94 -15.01 12.80
N ARG A 331 -22.76 -15.90 13.37
CA ARG A 331 -22.57 -17.36 13.25
C ARG A 331 -22.45 -17.83 11.80
N THR A 332 -23.11 -17.16 10.86
CA THR A 332 -23.10 -17.56 9.44
C THR A 332 -21.82 -17.17 8.70
N LYS A 333 -21.00 -16.29 9.29
CA LYS A 333 -19.78 -15.74 8.68
C LYS A 333 -18.52 -16.05 9.48
N CYS A 334 -18.65 -16.75 10.60
CA CYS A 334 -17.51 -17.15 11.40
C CYS A 334 -16.87 -18.41 10.83
N GLU A 335 -15.54 -18.44 10.83
CA GLU A 335 -14.75 -19.55 10.33
C GLU A 335 -13.54 -19.77 11.26
N LEU A 336 -12.98 -20.98 11.22
CA LEU A 336 -11.74 -21.29 11.91
C LEU A 336 -10.60 -20.45 11.32
N ALA A 337 -9.78 -19.84 12.19
CA ALA A 337 -8.60 -19.12 11.75
C ALA A 337 -7.63 -20.06 11.03
N HIS A 338 -6.77 -19.53 10.15
CA HIS A 338 -5.75 -20.32 9.47
C HIS A 338 -4.37 -19.69 9.65
N LEU A 339 -3.39 -20.54 9.96
CA LEU A 339 -1.99 -20.17 10.02
C LEU A 339 -1.32 -20.41 8.67
N TYR A 340 -0.51 -19.46 8.24
CA TYR A 340 0.39 -19.62 7.12
C TYR A 340 1.73 -18.96 7.42
N PHE A 341 2.73 -19.22 6.58
CA PHE A 341 4.11 -18.79 6.82
C PHE A 341 4.64 -17.98 5.64
N ASN A 342 5.31 -16.86 5.95
CA ASN A 342 6.03 -16.03 4.99
C ASN A 342 7.55 -16.22 5.15
N PRO A 343 8.30 -16.61 4.10
CA PRO A 343 9.76 -16.73 4.13
C PRO A 343 10.49 -15.42 4.40
N LYS A 344 11.45 -15.44 5.33
CA LYS A 344 12.36 -14.33 5.62
C LYS A 344 13.65 -14.47 4.78
N THR A 345 13.53 -14.28 3.47
CA THR A 345 14.64 -14.41 2.47
C THR A 345 15.82 -13.44 2.67
N HIS A 346 15.69 -12.48 3.59
CA HIS A 346 16.75 -11.55 3.98
C HIS A 346 17.62 -12.06 5.14
N LYS A 347 17.46 -13.32 5.55
CA LYS A 347 18.27 -14.02 6.55
C LYS A 347 18.89 -15.27 5.94
N ASP A 348 20.09 -15.64 6.36
CA ASP A 348 20.90 -16.70 5.73
C ASP A 348 20.21 -18.08 5.70
N VAL A 349 19.48 -18.43 6.76
CA VAL A 349 18.78 -19.74 6.89
C VAL A 349 17.30 -19.66 6.44
N ILE A 350 16.83 -18.49 5.99
CA ILE A 350 15.46 -18.24 5.51
C ILE A 350 14.39 -18.83 6.46
N PRO A 351 14.37 -18.41 7.73
CA PRO A 351 13.31 -18.84 8.64
C PRO A 351 11.96 -18.32 8.16
N VAL A 352 10.89 -18.87 8.71
CA VAL A 352 9.52 -18.47 8.38
C VAL A 352 8.95 -17.47 9.41
N ARG A 353 8.03 -16.62 8.97
CA ARG A 353 7.19 -15.79 9.83
C ARG A 353 5.79 -16.36 9.89
N PRO A 354 5.25 -16.75 11.07
CA PRO A 354 3.86 -17.15 11.18
C PRO A 354 2.95 -15.95 10.96
N ILE A 355 1.87 -16.14 10.20
CA ILE A 355 0.78 -15.19 10.08
C ILE A 355 -0.52 -15.96 10.26
N GLU A 356 -1.29 -15.55 11.26
CA GLU A 356 -2.59 -16.11 11.52
C GLU A 356 -3.68 -15.19 10.96
N SER A 357 -4.45 -15.70 10.01
CA SER A 357 -5.58 -14.98 9.45
C SER A 357 -6.81 -15.18 10.31
N THR A 358 -7.12 -14.18 11.12
CA THR A 358 -8.26 -14.18 12.05
C THR A 358 -9.47 -13.42 11.51
N ILE A 359 -9.52 -13.05 10.22
CA ILE A 359 -10.54 -12.12 9.69
C ILE A 359 -12.00 -12.53 10.00
N HIS A 360 -12.26 -13.84 10.07
CA HIS A 360 -13.57 -14.46 10.34
C HIS A 360 -13.61 -15.24 11.66
N ALA A 361 -12.58 -15.16 12.49
CA ALA A 361 -12.57 -15.85 13.78
C ALA A 361 -13.64 -15.29 14.73
N SER A 362 -14.18 -16.14 15.61
CA SER A 362 -15.24 -15.80 16.56
C SER A 362 -14.87 -14.64 17.50
N THR A 363 -13.59 -14.48 17.83
CA THR A 363 -13.08 -13.46 18.76
C THR A 363 -12.69 -12.14 18.09
N THR A 364 -12.74 -12.05 16.75
CA THR A 364 -12.20 -10.90 15.99
C THR A 364 -12.92 -9.60 16.25
N LYS A 365 -14.24 -9.64 16.45
CA LYS A 365 -15.02 -8.45 16.79
C LYS A 365 -14.69 -7.93 18.19
N ILE A 366 -14.52 -8.83 19.17
CA ILE A 366 -14.06 -8.47 20.52
C ILE A 366 -12.65 -7.87 20.46
N SER A 367 -11.73 -8.50 19.73
CA SER A 367 -10.36 -8.02 19.56
C SER A 367 -10.29 -6.61 18.97
N LYS A 368 -11.07 -6.35 17.91
CA LYS A 368 -11.17 -5.00 17.30
C LYS A 368 -11.80 -3.98 18.25
N PHE A 369 -12.78 -4.37 19.04
CA PHE A 369 -13.44 -3.50 20.00
C PHE A 369 -12.50 -3.13 21.16
N LEU A 370 -11.82 -4.10 21.76
CA LEU A 370 -10.86 -3.85 22.83
C LEU A 370 -9.67 -3.01 22.36
N ASP A 371 -9.11 -3.30 21.18
CA ASP A 371 -8.07 -2.45 20.57
C ASP A 371 -8.54 -1.00 20.42
N LYS A 372 -9.79 -0.78 19.96
CA LYS A 372 -10.36 0.55 19.75
C LYS A 372 -10.49 1.37 21.04
N ILE A 373 -10.72 0.74 22.20
CA ILE A 373 -10.88 1.45 23.48
C ILE A 373 -9.56 1.52 24.28
N LEU A 374 -8.67 0.55 24.12
CA LEU A 374 -7.41 0.48 24.88
C LEU A 374 -6.24 1.17 24.18
N ARG A 375 -6.17 1.14 22.84
CA ARG A 375 -5.10 1.80 22.07
C ARG A 375 -4.98 3.29 22.37
N PRO A 376 -6.08 4.08 22.40
CA PRO A 376 -6.04 5.49 22.81
C PRO A 376 -5.32 5.73 24.14
N ILE A 377 -5.60 4.88 25.14
CA ILE A 377 -5.01 5.01 26.48
C ILE A 377 -3.51 4.75 26.41
N PHE A 378 -3.08 3.69 25.72
CA PHE A 378 -1.66 3.43 25.50
C PHE A 378 -0.97 4.58 24.76
N ASP A 379 -1.56 5.08 23.66
CA ASP A 379 -0.99 6.15 22.85
C ASP A 379 -0.82 7.46 23.64
N ASP A 380 -1.73 7.75 24.58
CA ASP A 380 -1.62 8.91 25.47
C ASP A 380 -0.57 8.70 26.58
N LYS A 381 -0.66 7.58 27.32
CA LYS A 381 0.17 7.37 28.52
C LYS A 381 1.61 6.97 28.22
N CYS A 382 1.89 6.39 27.05
CA CYS A 382 3.23 5.92 26.67
C CYS A 382 3.90 6.75 25.57
N LYS A 383 3.39 7.96 25.26
CA LYS A 383 3.89 8.81 24.18
C LYS A 383 5.39 9.14 24.27
N ASP A 384 5.93 9.32 25.48
CA ASP A 384 7.31 9.78 25.70
C ASP A 384 8.35 8.68 25.44
N THR A 385 7.91 7.42 25.36
CA THR A 385 8.78 6.26 25.10
C THR A 385 8.49 5.59 23.76
N THR A 386 7.49 6.09 23.02
CA THR A 386 7.02 5.49 21.77
C THR A 386 7.51 6.26 20.56
N ILE A 387 8.26 5.60 19.69
CA ILE A 387 8.62 6.13 18.37
C ILE A 387 7.46 5.84 17.42
N ILE A 388 6.99 6.87 16.73
CA ILE A 388 5.88 6.75 15.77
C ILE A 388 6.37 6.38 14.37
N ASP A 389 7.43 7.03 13.90
CA ASP A 389 8.08 6.83 12.60
C ASP A 389 9.48 7.45 12.59
N GLY A 390 10.20 7.29 11.48
CA GLY A 390 11.54 7.87 11.32
C GLY A 390 11.58 9.40 11.39
N ALA A 391 10.52 10.10 10.99
CA ALA A 391 10.47 11.58 11.06
C ALA A 391 10.36 12.05 12.53
N PHE A 392 9.58 11.34 13.35
CA PHE A 392 9.49 11.55 14.78
C PHE A 392 10.86 11.36 15.43
N LEU A 393 11.53 10.24 15.14
CA LEU A 393 12.86 9.96 15.68
C LEU A 393 13.88 11.05 15.33
N ILE A 394 13.94 11.49 14.08
CA ILE A 394 14.84 12.58 13.65
C ILE A 394 14.56 13.86 14.43
N THR A 395 13.29 14.17 14.68
CA THR A 395 12.88 15.37 15.42
C THR A 395 13.32 15.28 16.87
N GLU A 396 13.12 14.15 17.53
CA GLU A 396 13.56 13.93 18.92
C GLU A 396 15.08 13.92 19.06
N LEU A 397 15.80 13.26 18.14
CA LEU A 397 17.26 13.28 18.14
C LEU A 397 17.83 14.67 17.83
N SER A 398 17.13 15.48 17.04
CA SER A 398 17.50 16.88 16.83
C SER A 398 17.35 17.70 18.13
N LYS A 399 16.33 17.43 18.95
CA LYS A 399 16.18 18.04 20.27
C LYS A 399 17.29 17.58 21.22
N TYR A 400 17.60 16.29 21.22
CA TYR A 400 18.70 15.70 21.98
C TYR A 400 20.06 16.36 21.62
N ASN A 401 20.33 16.52 20.32
CA ASN A 401 21.54 17.18 19.83
C ASN A 401 21.61 18.65 20.26
N LYS A 402 20.49 19.40 20.17
CA LYS A 402 20.42 20.81 20.63
C LYS A 402 20.68 20.99 22.13
N LYS A 403 20.48 19.95 22.94
CA LYS A 403 20.82 19.94 24.38
C LYS A 403 22.32 19.68 24.63
N GLY A 404 23.13 19.48 23.59
CA GLY A 404 24.56 19.17 23.72
C GLY A 404 24.84 17.74 24.21
N LEU A 405 23.85 16.85 24.16
CA LEU A 405 23.98 15.48 24.67
C LEU A 405 24.56 14.50 23.65
N LEU A 406 24.51 14.85 22.36
CA LEU A 406 25.16 14.10 21.28
C LEU A 406 26.65 14.46 21.23
N LYS A 407 27.46 13.66 21.92
CA LYS A 407 28.92 13.78 22.01
C LYS A 407 29.59 13.04 20.83
N PRO A 408 30.86 13.34 20.51
CA PRO A 408 31.64 12.52 19.58
C PRO A 408 31.70 11.03 19.95
N THR A 409 31.61 10.72 21.24
CA THR A 409 31.61 9.37 21.79
C THR A 409 30.22 8.73 21.89
N THR A 410 29.14 9.43 21.53
CA THR A 410 27.79 8.87 21.61
C THR A 410 27.63 7.73 20.62
N ARG A 411 27.34 6.54 21.14
CA ARG A 411 26.94 5.37 20.36
C ARG A 411 25.43 5.34 20.20
N PHE A 412 24.96 4.91 19.04
CA PHE A 412 23.58 4.50 18.83
C PHE A 412 23.46 3.02 19.10
N CYS A 413 22.35 2.61 19.71
CA CYS A 413 22.04 1.22 19.97
C CYS A 413 20.64 0.90 19.42
N THR A 414 20.54 -0.18 18.66
CA THR A 414 19.29 -0.69 18.10
C THR A 414 19.04 -2.10 18.60
N PHE A 415 17.81 -2.41 18.98
CA PHE A 415 17.41 -3.71 19.51
C PHE A 415 16.19 -4.24 18.78
N ASP A 416 16.15 -5.55 18.53
CA ASP A 416 15.01 -6.30 17.96
C ASP A 416 14.56 -7.34 18.98
N ILE A 417 13.27 -7.33 19.33
CA ILE A 417 12.70 -8.33 20.24
C ILE A 417 12.28 -9.56 19.43
N ARG A 418 12.89 -10.70 19.73
CA ARG A 418 12.60 -11.95 19.01
C ARG A 418 11.16 -12.39 19.24
N ASN A 419 10.41 -12.60 18.15
CA ASN A 419 9.11 -13.28 18.16
C ASN A 419 8.08 -12.71 19.17
N LEU A 420 8.10 -11.39 19.40
CA LEU A 420 7.33 -10.70 20.45
C LEU A 420 5.89 -11.21 20.62
N TYR A 421 5.10 -11.24 19.53
CA TYR A 421 3.68 -11.64 19.61
C TYR A 421 3.46 -13.10 19.97
N THR A 422 4.29 -14.01 19.44
CA THR A 422 4.15 -15.46 19.67
C THR A 422 4.71 -15.90 21.01
N MET A 423 5.59 -15.09 21.63
CA MET A 423 6.24 -15.41 22.90
C MET A 423 5.66 -14.65 24.10
N LEU A 424 4.64 -13.82 23.88
CA LEU A 424 4.01 -13.03 24.91
C LEU A 424 3.34 -13.94 25.99
N PRO A 425 3.72 -13.86 27.28
CA PRO A 425 3.12 -14.69 28.32
C PRO A 425 1.65 -14.28 28.55
N GLN A 426 0.71 -15.20 28.32
CA GLN A 426 -0.71 -14.87 28.21
C GLN A 426 -1.30 -14.34 29.53
N GLU A 427 -1.12 -15.03 30.66
CA GLU A 427 -1.66 -14.62 31.96
C GLU A 427 -1.02 -13.32 32.45
N GLU A 428 0.31 -13.27 32.46
CA GLU A 428 1.06 -12.09 32.89
C GLU A 428 0.70 -10.85 32.07
N SER A 429 0.46 -11.01 30.76
CA SER A 429 0.03 -9.90 29.92
C SER A 429 -1.36 -9.38 30.29
N LEU A 430 -2.29 -10.28 30.67
CA LEU A 430 -3.60 -9.88 31.17
C LEU A 430 -3.48 -9.15 32.51
N ASP A 431 -2.57 -9.58 33.39
CA ASP A 431 -2.32 -8.93 34.66
C ASP A 431 -1.65 -7.56 34.48
N ILE A 432 -0.64 -7.46 33.62
CA ILE A 432 0.01 -6.18 33.29
C ILE A 432 -0.98 -5.22 32.64
N LEU A 433 -1.90 -5.68 31.79
CA LEU A 433 -2.98 -4.84 31.27
C LEU A 433 -3.82 -4.22 32.40
N MET A 434 -4.17 -5.01 33.42
CA MET A 434 -4.95 -4.54 34.56
C MET A 434 -4.16 -3.54 35.41
N THR A 435 -2.91 -3.87 35.73
CA THR A 435 -2.00 -3.01 36.48
C THR A 435 -1.78 -1.68 35.76
N PHE A 436 -1.58 -1.72 34.43
CA PHE A 436 -1.43 -0.53 33.60
C PHE A 436 -2.66 0.38 33.67
N LEU A 437 -3.87 -0.18 33.49
CA LEU A 437 -5.11 0.59 33.58
C LEU A 437 -5.31 1.19 34.97
N HIS A 438 -5.05 0.42 36.03
CA HIS A 438 -5.11 0.88 37.41
C HIS A 438 -4.12 2.00 37.72
N ALA A 439 -2.85 1.84 37.33
CA ALA A 439 -1.79 2.81 37.56
C ALA A 439 -2.08 4.17 36.89
N HIS A 440 -2.87 4.17 35.81
CA HIS A 440 -3.33 5.36 35.12
C HIS A 440 -4.75 5.82 35.50
N GLY A 441 -5.30 5.29 36.60
CA GLY A 441 -6.55 5.76 37.21
C GLY A 441 -7.84 5.17 36.63
N TYR A 442 -7.77 4.20 35.72
CA TYR A 442 -8.95 3.58 35.13
C TYR A 442 -9.50 2.45 36.00
N ARG A 443 -10.74 2.61 36.48
CA ARG A 443 -11.55 1.50 37.05
C ARG A 443 -12.54 0.92 36.03
N LYS A 444 -12.93 1.74 35.06
CA LYS A 444 -13.77 1.38 33.91
C LYS A 444 -13.23 2.07 32.66
N VAL A 445 -13.42 1.46 31.49
CA VAL A 445 -13.14 2.05 30.18
C VAL A 445 -14.41 1.96 29.35
N LYS A 446 -14.97 3.11 28.95
CA LYS A 446 -16.27 3.20 28.24
C LYS A 446 -17.38 2.43 28.96
N GLY A 447 -17.49 2.63 30.26
CA GLY A 447 -18.47 1.93 31.12
C GLY A 447 -18.16 0.46 31.43
N ILE A 448 -17.16 -0.17 30.79
CA ILE A 448 -16.79 -1.58 31.03
C ILE A 448 -15.77 -1.65 32.16
N SER A 449 -16.03 -2.47 33.19
CA SER A 449 -15.04 -2.69 34.25
C SER A 449 -13.77 -3.34 33.73
N ILE A 450 -12.64 -3.01 34.34
CA ILE A 450 -11.35 -3.65 34.05
C ILE A 450 -11.43 -5.18 34.16
N ASP A 451 -12.17 -5.74 35.12
CA ASP A 451 -12.35 -7.21 35.24
C ASP A 451 -13.08 -7.80 34.03
N THR A 452 -14.04 -7.06 33.49
CA THR A 452 -14.76 -7.44 32.28
C THR A 452 -13.84 -7.33 31.06
N ILE A 453 -12.97 -6.31 31.00
CA ILE A 453 -11.92 -6.20 29.98
C ILE A 453 -10.97 -7.40 30.05
N LYS A 454 -10.53 -7.80 31.25
CA LYS A 454 -9.68 -9.00 31.43
C LYS A 454 -10.37 -10.25 30.92
N LYS A 455 -11.66 -10.46 31.21
CA LYS A 455 -12.44 -11.60 30.70
C LYS A 455 -12.52 -11.61 29.18
N LEU A 456 -12.82 -10.47 28.57
CA LEU A 456 -12.89 -10.32 27.11
C LEU A 456 -11.52 -10.49 26.44
N ALA A 457 -10.44 -10.01 27.05
CA ALA A 457 -9.08 -10.22 26.56
C ALA A 457 -8.64 -11.68 26.72
N SER A 458 -9.01 -12.32 27.83
CA SER A 458 -8.69 -13.73 28.12
C SER A 458 -9.25 -14.68 27.06
N ILE A 459 -10.50 -14.50 26.64
CA ILE A 459 -11.08 -15.37 25.59
C ILE A 459 -10.39 -15.18 24.23
N ILE A 460 -9.86 -13.98 23.93
CA ILE A 460 -9.10 -13.74 22.69
C ILE A 460 -7.78 -14.51 22.68
N LEU A 461 -7.07 -14.54 23.81
CA LEU A 461 -5.74 -15.17 23.90
C LEU A 461 -5.83 -16.69 24.12
N LYS A 462 -6.64 -17.11 25.10
CA LYS A 462 -6.64 -18.49 25.60
C LYS A 462 -7.51 -19.45 24.80
N ASP A 463 -8.45 -18.93 24.02
CA ASP A 463 -9.32 -19.73 23.14
C ASP A 463 -8.97 -19.52 21.67
N ASN A 464 -7.72 -19.11 21.38
CA ASN A 464 -7.23 -18.97 20.01
C ASN A 464 -6.89 -20.35 19.41
N VAL A 465 -7.67 -20.74 18.40
CA VAL A 465 -7.52 -22.02 17.69
C VAL A 465 -7.54 -21.75 16.18
N PHE A 466 -6.66 -22.42 15.46
CA PHE A 466 -6.49 -22.26 14.02
C PHE A 466 -6.13 -23.58 13.34
N ALA A 467 -6.36 -23.64 12.03
CA ALA A 467 -5.91 -24.73 11.17
C ALA A 467 -4.52 -24.44 10.58
N TYR A 468 -3.68 -25.47 10.53
CA TYR A 468 -2.45 -25.49 9.74
C TYR A 468 -2.33 -26.85 9.04
N GLY A 469 -2.26 -26.83 7.71
CA GLY A 469 -2.35 -28.05 6.91
C GLY A 469 -3.68 -28.78 7.14
N LYS A 470 -3.61 -30.05 7.56
CA LYS A 470 -4.79 -30.87 7.90
C LYS A 470 -5.03 -30.99 9.40
N LYS A 471 -4.31 -30.20 10.21
CA LYS A 471 -4.29 -30.29 11.67
C LYS A 471 -4.83 -29.02 12.28
N ILE A 472 -5.33 -29.15 13.51
CA ILE A 472 -5.87 -28.04 14.30
C ILE A 472 -4.98 -27.82 15.49
N TYR A 473 -4.66 -26.56 15.76
CA TYR A 473 -3.76 -26.18 16.82
C TYR A 473 -4.41 -25.13 17.72
N LYS A 474 -4.09 -25.22 19.00
CA LYS A 474 -4.39 -24.19 19.99
C LYS A 474 -3.10 -23.45 20.35
N GLN A 475 -3.17 -22.12 20.38
CA GLN A 475 -2.07 -21.30 20.87
C GLN A 475 -2.06 -21.29 22.40
N THR A 476 -0.94 -21.70 23.00
CA THR A 476 -0.74 -21.76 24.46
C THR A 476 0.12 -20.60 24.98
N THR A 477 0.97 -20.04 24.12
CA THR A 477 1.79 -18.87 24.44
C THR A 477 1.66 -17.84 23.33
N GLY A 478 1.71 -16.56 23.69
CA GLY A 478 1.55 -15.46 22.75
C GLY A 478 0.08 -15.16 22.43
N GLY A 479 -0.10 -14.32 21.42
CA GLY A 479 -1.39 -14.15 20.75
C GLY A 479 -1.25 -14.19 19.23
N ALA A 480 -2.39 -14.30 18.54
CA ALA A 480 -2.44 -14.29 17.08
C ALA A 480 -1.82 -13.01 16.52
N MET A 481 -0.83 -13.13 15.62
CA MET A 481 -0.25 -11.94 14.95
C MET A 481 -1.29 -11.14 14.14
N GLY A 482 -2.38 -11.76 13.72
CA GLY A 482 -3.49 -11.09 13.01
C GLY A 482 -4.53 -10.43 13.94
N SER A 483 -4.45 -10.60 15.25
CA SER A 483 -5.41 -10.04 16.21
C SER A 483 -5.08 -8.58 16.54
N SER A 484 -6.09 -7.70 16.45
CA SER A 484 -5.92 -6.26 16.73
C SER A 484 -5.50 -6.00 18.19
N LEU A 485 -6.10 -6.71 19.15
CA LEU A 485 -5.78 -6.58 20.56
C LEU A 485 -4.34 -7.01 20.87
N THR A 486 -3.84 -8.07 20.22
CA THR A 486 -2.51 -8.61 20.50
C THR A 486 -1.41 -7.57 20.32
N LEU A 487 -1.55 -6.67 19.33
CA LEU A 487 -0.64 -5.53 19.17
C LEU A 487 -0.72 -4.54 20.35
N THR A 488 -1.92 -4.24 20.83
CA THR A 488 -2.12 -3.32 21.97
C THR A 488 -1.55 -3.92 23.24
N LEU A 489 -1.84 -5.20 23.47
CA LEU A 489 -1.39 -5.94 24.63
C LEU A 489 0.13 -6.09 24.66
N ALA A 490 0.76 -6.46 23.54
CA ALA A 490 2.22 -6.53 23.45
C ALA A 490 2.86 -5.16 23.75
N ASN A 491 2.30 -4.06 23.25
CA ASN A 491 2.81 -2.73 23.56
C ASN A 491 2.68 -2.34 25.03
N ILE A 492 1.58 -2.70 25.69
CA ILE A 492 1.37 -2.48 27.13
C ILE A 492 2.33 -3.35 27.95
N PHE A 493 2.45 -4.64 27.62
CA PHE A 493 3.43 -5.53 28.24
C PHE A 493 4.86 -4.97 28.14
N MET A 494 5.25 -4.52 26.95
CA MET A 494 6.56 -3.93 26.74
C MET A 494 6.76 -2.60 27.48
N SER A 495 5.69 -1.88 27.82
CA SER A 495 5.79 -0.66 28.64
C SER A 495 6.17 -0.96 30.09
N GLU A 496 5.80 -2.14 30.60
CA GLU A 496 6.24 -2.63 31.90
C GLU A 496 7.68 -3.13 31.84
N TRP A 497 7.98 -3.97 30.85
CA TRP A 497 9.33 -4.53 30.62
C TRP A 497 10.40 -3.44 30.49
N GLN A 498 10.11 -2.34 29.79
CA GLN A 498 11.11 -1.31 29.48
C GLN A 498 11.44 -0.38 30.65
N LYS A 499 10.72 -0.44 31.78
CA LYS A 499 10.86 0.53 32.89
C LYS A 499 12.31 0.70 33.35
N THR A 500 13.03 -0.39 33.57
CA THR A 500 14.42 -0.36 34.02
C THR A 500 15.34 0.37 33.03
N ILE A 501 15.18 0.12 31.72
CA ILE A 501 15.97 0.82 30.69
C ILE A 501 15.61 2.30 30.65
N VAL A 502 14.32 2.62 30.68
CA VAL A 502 13.84 4.01 30.61
C VAL A 502 14.32 4.81 31.81
N GLU A 503 14.27 4.23 33.02
CA GLU A 503 14.80 4.85 34.24
C GLU A 503 16.30 5.13 34.12
N GLU A 504 17.09 4.16 33.65
CA GLU A 504 18.53 4.34 33.43
C GLU A 504 18.85 5.42 32.41
N GLN A 505 18.10 5.49 31.31
CA GLN A 505 18.25 6.52 30.28
C GLN A 505 17.83 7.90 30.78
N THR A 506 16.80 7.97 31.63
CA THR A 506 16.31 9.22 32.22
C THR A 506 17.34 9.83 33.17
N LYS A 507 18.02 9.00 33.98
CA LYS A 507 19.08 9.45 34.91
C LYS A 507 20.23 10.16 34.18
N THR A 508 20.61 9.67 32.99
CA THR A 508 21.73 10.19 32.20
C THR A 508 21.31 11.22 31.15
N GLY A 509 20.00 11.44 30.98
CA GLY A 509 19.44 12.28 29.93
C GLY A 509 19.59 11.69 28.51
N GLU A 510 19.95 10.41 28.40
CA GLU A 510 20.08 9.71 27.13
C GLU A 510 18.71 9.48 26.47
N PHE A 511 18.68 9.42 25.14
CA PHE A 511 17.45 9.18 24.40
C PHE A 511 17.09 7.69 24.43
N TYR A 512 15.82 7.40 24.70
CA TYR A 512 15.19 6.09 24.52
C TYR A 512 13.92 6.23 23.70
N GLY A 513 13.66 5.28 22.81
CA GLY A 513 12.35 5.15 22.18
C GLY A 513 12.14 3.78 21.54
N ARG A 514 10.89 3.31 21.55
CA ARG A 514 10.49 2.02 21.00
C ARG A 514 9.46 2.18 19.90
N TYR A 515 9.71 1.56 18.76
CA TYR A 515 8.74 1.32 17.70
C TYR A 515 8.35 -0.16 17.72
N ILE A 516 7.27 -0.52 18.42
CA ILE A 516 6.77 -1.91 18.51
C ILE A 516 7.87 -2.87 19.04
N ASP A 517 8.49 -3.66 18.17
CA ASP A 517 9.56 -4.64 18.44
C ASP A 517 10.97 -4.07 18.27
N ASP A 518 11.10 -2.94 17.56
CA ASP A 518 12.37 -2.22 17.34
C ASP A 518 12.58 -1.16 18.44
N ILE A 519 13.70 -1.20 19.16
CA ILE A 519 14.08 -0.17 20.16
C ILE A 519 15.31 0.60 19.66
N PHE A 520 15.33 1.90 19.93
CA PHE A 520 16.47 2.79 19.69
C PHE A 520 16.85 3.50 21.00
N MET A 521 18.15 3.55 21.31
CA MET A 521 18.66 4.43 22.38
C MET A 521 20.04 4.98 22.07
N THR A 522 20.42 6.05 22.76
CA THR A 522 21.78 6.62 22.72
C THR A 522 22.59 6.18 23.94
N TRP A 523 23.90 6.05 23.79
CA TRP A 523 24.79 5.63 24.88
C TRP A 523 26.12 6.38 24.87
N ASN A 524 26.43 7.07 25.97
CA ASN A 524 27.63 7.87 26.21
C ASN A 524 28.58 7.25 27.23
N ARG A 525 28.16 6.16 27.87
CA ARG A 525 28.85 5.41 28.91
C ARG A 525 29.76 4.31 28.33
N SER A 526 30.39 3.51 29.19
CA SER A 526 31.29 2.44 28.73
C SER A 526 30.53 1.31 28.03
N GLU A 527 31.23 0.53 27.21
CA GLU A 527 30.60 -0.61 26.50
C GLU A 527 30.26 -1.74 27.47
N GLU A 528 31.06 -1.91 28.53
CA GLU A 528 30.84 -2.89 29.59
C GLU A 528 29.55 -2.61 30.36
N GLU A 529 29.29 -1.34 30.69
CA GLU A 529 28.03 -0.92 31.33
C GLU A 529 26.82 -1.16 30.42
N LEU A 530 26.98 -0.92 29.11
CA LEU A 530 25.93 -1.23 28.14
C LEU A 530 25.63 -2.73 28.14
N ARG A 531 26.66 -3.57 28.01
CA ARG A 531 26.51 -5.03 27.98
C ARG A 531 25.85 -5.54 29.25
N LYS A 532 26.27 -5.04 30.41
CA LYS A 532 25.65 -5.38 31.69
C LYS A 532 24.15 -5.05 31.73
N LEU A 533 23.76 -3.83 31.35
CA LEU A 533 22.35 -3.44 31.27
C LEU A 533 21.57 -4.38 30.34
N LEU A 534 22.16 -4.77 29.22
CA LEU A 534 21.51 -5.65 28.24
C LEU A 534 21.39 -7.10 28.73
N ASP A 535 22.39 -7.59 29.45
CA ASP A 535 22.33 -8.92 30.06
C ASP A 535 21.25 -8.96 31.14
N ASP A 536 21.20 -7.95 32.02
CA ASP A 536 20.17 -7.82 33.06
C ASP A 536 18.76 -7.82 32.44
N VAL A 537 18.54 -7.01 31.41
CA VAL A 537 17.23 -6.93 30.72
C VAL A 537 16.87 -8.24 30.00
N ASN A 538 17.85 -8.94 29.43
CA ASN A 538 17.63 -10.26 28.80
C ASN A 538 17.29 -11.38 29.81
N THR A 539 17.51 -11.15 31.10
CA THR A 539 17.08 -12.04 32.18
C THR A 539 15.69 -11.73 32.74
N TRP A 540 15.10 -10.57 32.41
CA TRP A 540 13.81 -10.14 32.97
C TRP A 540 12.68 -11.15 32.76
N HIS A 541 12.62 -11.82 31.60
CA HIS A 541 11.66 -12.90 31.36
C HIS A 541 12.21 -13.95 30.39
N PRO A 542 12.00 -15.26 30.64
CA PRO A 542 12.55 -16.34 29.82
C PRO A 542 12.13 -16.29 28.35
N ASN A 543 10.90 -15.84 28.06
CA ASN A 543 10.35 -15.79 26.71
C ASN A 543 10.72 -14.52 25.91
N ILE A 544 11.31 -13.50 26.55
CA ILE A 544 11.67 -12.24 25.89
C ILE A 544 13.18 -12.22 25.68
N LYS A 545 13.62 -12.14 24.43
CA LYS A 545 15.04 -12.13 24.06
C LYS A 545 15.33 -11.00 23.08
N LEU A 546 16.45 -10.31 23.31
CA LEU A 546 16.90 -9.19 22.49
C LEU A 546 18.06 -9.60 21.58
N ASP A 547 17.95 -9.18 20.32
CA ASP A 547 19.09 -9.03 19.42
C ASP A 547 19.50 -7.57 19.40
N TYR A 548 20.79 -7.26 19.54
CA TYR A 548 21.26 -5.88 19.63
C TYR A 548 22.45 -5.59 18.73
N LYS A 549 22.54 -4.34 18.30
CA LYS A 549 23.69 -3.76 17.58
C LYS A 549 23.92 -2.36 18.11
N PHE A 550 25.18 -1.98 18.27
CA PHE A 550 25.55 -0.62 18.64
C PHE A 550 26.72 -0.12 17.79
N GLY A 551 26.85 1.18 17.68
CA GLY A 551 27.91 1.83 16.91
C GLY A 551 27.59 3.29 16.62
N TYR A 552 28.46 3.95 15.85
CA TYR A 552 28.27 5.36 15.49
C TYR A 552 27.40 5.56 14.25
N SER A 553 27.12 4.49 13.49
CA SER A 553 26.31 4.56 12.28
C SER A 553 25.42 3.32 12.17
N LEU A 554 24.12 3.48 12.37
CA LEU A 554 23.16 2.38 12.36
C LEU A 554 21.85 2.76 11.66
N PRO A 555 21.23 1.82 10.93
CA PRO A 555 19.87 2.00 10.45
C PRO A 555 18.86 1.74 11.57
N PHE A 556 17.80 2.55 11.62
CA PHE A 556 16.62 2.30 12.43
C PHE A 556 15.37 2.64 11.60
N LEU A 557 14.40 1.72 11.54
CA LEU A 557 13.29 1.78 10.59
C LEU A 557 13.77 1.94 9.13
N ASP A 558 13.46 3.06 8.50
CA ASP A 558 13.86 3.47 7.15
C ASP A 558 14.78 4.72 7.15
N VAL A 559 15.44 4.98 8.28
CA VAL A 559 16.44 6.06 8.45
C VAL A 559 17.82 5.47 8.74
N GLN A 560 18.84 5.94 8.04
CA GLN A 560 20.24 5.72 8.40
C GLN A 560 20.67 6.87 9.31
N LEU A 561 21.12 6.55 10.51
CA LEU A 561 21.61 7.52 11.49
C LEU A 561 23.13 7.39 11.59
N THR A 562 23.83 8.51 11.62
CA THR A 562 25.29 8.56 11.78
C THR A 562 25.68 9.71 12.71
N ASN A 563 26.48 9.41 13.72
CA ASN A 563 27.14 10.39 14.56
C ASN A 563 28.49 10.77 13.93
N ASN A 564 28.56 11.93 13.31
CA ASN A 564 29.78 12.49 12.75
C ASN A 564 30.45 13.40 13.79
N ASN A 565 31.16 12.81 14.75
CA ASN A 565 31.88 13.53 15.81
C ASN A 565 31.01 14.56 16.57
N GLY A 566 29.81 14.15 17.00
CA GLY A 566 28.85 15.00 17.73
C GLY A 566 27.83 15.69 16.81
N ILE A 567 27.92 15.49 15.48
CA ILE A 567 26.96 16.03 14.52
C ILE A 567 26.08 14.89 14.00
N LEU A 568 24.77 14.99 14.24
CA LEU A 568 23.79 14.03 13.71
C LEU A 568 23.64 14.19 12.19
N SER A 569 24.03 13.16 11.45
CA SER A 569 23.73 12.99 10.03
C SER A 569 22.69 11.90 9.84
N THR A 570 21.71 12.18 8.98
CA THR A 570 20.61 11.28 8.65
C THR A 570 20.40 11.21 7.14
N CYS A 571 20.01 10.04 6.62
CA CYS A 571 19.54 9.86 5.25
C CYS A 571 18.54 8.69 5.15
N VAL A 572 17.91 8.50 3.98
CA VAL A 572 16.99 7.37 3.77
C VAL A 572 17.78 6.06 3.75
N TYR A 573 17.35 5.09 4.55
CA TYR A 573 17.91 3.74 4.54
C TYR A 573 17.05 2.80 3.69
N HIS A 574 17.67 2.22 2.66
CA HIS A 574 17.08 1.12 1.89
C HIS A 574 17.63 -0.21 2.38
N LYS A 575 16.74 -1.08 2.84
CA LYS A 575 17.13 -2.43 3.26
C LYS A 575 17.75 -3.16 2.04
N PRO A 576 18.86 -3.90 2.19
CA PRO A 576 19.50 -4.59 1.07
C PRO A 576 18.59 -5.56 0.28
N ALA A 577 17.56 -6.09 0.95
CA ALA A 577 16.56 -6.97 0.34
C ALA A 577 15.30 -6.25 -0.16
N ALA A 578 15.21 -4.92 -0.01
CA ALA A 578 14.08 -4.15 -0.51
C ALA A 578 14.30 -3.85 -1.99
N GLU A 579 13.42 -4.39 -2.83
CA GLU A 579 13.42 -4.11 -4.25
C GLU A 579 12.81 -2.73 -4.54
N PRO A 580 13.23 -2.06 -5.62
CA PRO A 580 12.70 -0.76 -6.04
C PRO A 580 11.30 -0.87 -6.67
N TYR A 581 10.50 -1.89 -6.32
CA TYR A 581 9.15 -2.07 -6.85
C TYR A 581 8.16 -1.12 -6.17
N VAL A 582 7.52 -0.30 -6.98
CA VAL A 582 6.32 0.44 -6.60
C VAL A 582 5.19 0.00 -7.52
N THR A 583 3.97 0.46 -7.26
CA THR A 583 2.84 0.16 -8.15
C THR A 583 3.18 0.57 -9.59
N PRO A 584 3.23 -0.38 -10.55
CA PRO A 584 3.60 -0.06 -11.93
C PRO A 584 2.62 0.93 -12.55
N PHE A 585 3.11 1.87 -13.36
CA PHE A 585 2.27 2.90 -13.98
C PHE A 585 1.25 2.31 -14.97
N THR A 586 1.53 1.12 -15.49
CA THR A 586 0.64 0.35 -16.37
C THR A 586 -0.52 -0.33 -15.64
N SER A 587 -0.48 -0.41 -14.31
CA SER A 587 -1.57 -1.00 -13.54
C SER A 587 -2.86 -0.15 -13.57
N ASP A 588 -4.01 -0.77 -13.28
CA ASP A 588 -5.33 -0.09 -13.19
C ASP A 588 -5.51 0.73 -11.91
N HIS A 589 -4.40 1.22 -11.38
CA HIS A 589 -4.42 2.07 -10.23
C HIS A 589 -4.75 3.50 -10.61
N PRO A 590 -5.22 4.22 -9.60
CA PRO A 590 -5.53 5.58 -9.84
C PRO A 590 -4.33 6.51 -10.12
N ARG A 591 -4.39 7.45 -11.09
CA ARG A 591 -3.42 8.56 -11.28
C ARG A 591 -3.02 9.27 -9.99
N HIS A 592 -3.94 9.52 -9.06
CA HIS A 592 -3.60 10.14 -7.78
C HIS A 592 -2.79 9.20 -6.87
N VAL A 593 -2.93 7.87 -7.00
CA VAL A 593 -2.05 6.91 -6.31
C VAL A 593 -0.65 7.03 -6.88
N PHE A 594 -0.49 7.10 -8.21
CA PHE A 594 0.81 7.36 -8.84
C PHE A 594 1.41 8.70 -8.41
N SER A 595 0.64 9.80 -8.42
CA SER A 595 1.09 11.11 -7.91
C SER A 595 1.46 11.05 -6.42
N ASN A 596 0.69 10.31 -5.60
CA ASN A 596 0.96 10.17 -4.17
C ASN A 596 2.24 9.39 -3.90
N ILE A 597 2.51 8.30 -4.64
CA ILE A 597 3.77 7.54 -4.51
C ILE A 597 4.94 8.51 -4.66
N ILE A 598 4.94 9.30 -5.74
CA ILE A 598 5.96 10.32 -5.98
C ILE A 598 6.04 11.33 -4.83
N LYS A 599 4.92 11.96 -4.47
CA LYS A 599 4.87 12.96 -3.40
C LYS A 599 5.40 12.41 -2.07
N THR A 600 4.95 11.23 -1.65
CA THR A 600 5.37 10.63 -0.38
C THR A 600 6.84 10.20 -0.38
N SER A 601 7.37 9.72 -1.52
CA SER A 601 8.79 9.36 -1.65
C SER A 601 9.69 10.60 -1.53
N ILE A 602 9.35 11.69 -2.23
CA ILE A 602 10.14 12.94 -2.14
C ILE A 602 10.01 13.56 -0.75
N GLU A 603 8.81 13.58 -0.17
CA GLU A 603 8.60 14.12 1.17
C GLU A 603 9.39 13.36 2.23
N ARG A 604 9.45 12.02 2.12
CA ARG A 604 10.33 11.19 2.96
C ARG A 604 11.80 11.55 2.74
N ALA A 605 12.24 11.65 1.48
CA ALA A 605 13.62 12.02 1.15
C ALA A 605 14.02 13.35 1.79
N THR A 606 13.14 14.37 1.72
CA THR A 606 13.36 15.67 2.33
C THR A 606 13.41 15.60 3.85
N ARG A 607 12.47 14.89 4.50
CA ARG A 607 12.47 14.74 5.97
C ARG A 607 13.75 14.07 6.45
N TYR A 608 14.17 13.00 5.77
CA TYR A 608 15.20 12.10 6.28
C TYR A 608 16.61 12.56 5.96
N SER A 609 16.81 13.32 4.88
CA SER A 609 18.15 13.72 4.45
C SER A 609 18.61 14.97 5.19
N SER A 610 19.56 14.81 6.11
CA SER A 610 20.15 15.93 6.86
C SER A 610 21.01 16.85 6.01
N THR A 611 21.52 16.37 4.87
CA THR A 611 22.34 17.14 3.92
C THR A 611 21.65 17.23 2.56
N PHE A 612 22.00 18.26 1.79
CA PHE A 612 21.50 18.43 0.43
C PHE A 612 21.98 17.34 -0.52
N GLU A 613 23.20 16.86 -0.34
CA GLU A 613 23.77 15.77 -1.13
C GLU A 613 23.02 14.45 -0.92
N ALA A 614 22.72 14.09 0.34
CA ALA A 614 21.92 12.91 0.65
C ALA A 614 20.51 12.99 0.05
N PHE A 615 19.90 14.18 0.07
CA PHE A 615 18.61 14.42 -0.56
C PHE A 615 18.67 14.24 -2.08
N ASN A 616 19.70 14.80 -2.74
CA ASN A 616 19.87 14.67 -4.18
C ASN A 616 20.14 13.23 -4.60
N TYR A 617 20.89 12.48 -3.80
CA TYR A 617 21.08 11.04 -4.00
C TYR A 617 19.74 10.30 -3.97
N GLU A 618 18.93 10.50 -2.93
CA GLU A 618 17.62 9.86 -2.80
C GLU A 618 16.64 10.31 -3.88
N ARG A 619 16.63 11.60 -4.25
CA ARG A 619 15.83 12.15 -5.35
C ARG A 619 16.12 11.43 -6.67
N ARG A 620 17.41 11.20 -6.97
CA ARG A 620 17.85 10.46 -8.16
C ARG A 620 17.42 9.00 -8.09
N TYR A 621 17.60 8.36 -6.94
CA TYR A 621 17.13 6.99 -6.70
C TYR A 621 15.62 6.85 -6.95
N ILE A 622 14.80 7.76 -6.40
CA ILE A 622 13.34 7.79 -6.61
C ILE A 622 13.00 7.92 -8.10
N LYS A 623 13.65 8.83 -8.83
CA LYS A 623 13.42 8.99 -10.27
C LYS A 623 13.73 7.71 -11.05
N LEU A 624 14.86 7.05 -10.76
CA LEU A 624 15.24 5.79 -11.38
C LEU A 624 14.25 4.66 -11.04
N MET A 625 13.87 4.54 -9.77
CA MET A 625 12.84 3.61 -9.30
C MET A 625 11.52 3.82 -10.05
N LEU A 626 11.05 5.06 -10.23
CA LEU A 626 9.81 5.34 -10.95
C LEU A 626 9.91 4.95 -12.43
N LEU A 627 11.02 5.28 -13.10
CA LEU A 627 11.26 4.89 -14.50
C LEU A 627 11.29 3.35 -14.65
N TYR A 628 11.89 2.67 -13.68
CA TYR A 628 11.93 1.20 -13.62
C TYR A 628 10.53 0.57 -13.47
N ASN A 629 9.56 1.30 -12.90
CA ASN A 629 8.17 0.88 -12.78
C ASN A 629 7.27 1.51 -13.87
N GLU A 630 7.86 1.85 -15.02
CA GLU A 630 7.21 2.34 -16.24
C GLU A 630 6.51 3.71 -16.12
N TYR A 631 6.87 4.54 -15.13
CA TYR A 631 6.32 5.90 -15.03
C TYR A 631 6.85 6.77 -16.17
N PRO A 632 5.99 7.48 -16.92
CA PRO A 632 6.44 8.39 -17.96
C PRO A 632 7.32 9.50 -17.38
N SER A 633 8.48 9.75 -17.98
CA SER A 633 9.40 10.80 -17.50
C SER A 633 8.72 12.16 -17.38
N THR A 634 7.84 12.53 -18.31
CA THR A 634 7.07 13.78 -18.26
C THR A 634 6.13 13.83 -17.06
N PHE A 635 5.53 12.70 -16.66
CA PHE A 635 4.69 12.62 -15.46
C PHE A 635 5.53 12.80 -14.19
N ILE A 636 6.71 12.16 -14.13
CA ILE A 636 7.64 12.29 -13.00
C ILE A 636 8.07 13.76 -12.83
N GLU A 637 8.56 14.40 -13.89
CA GLU A 637 9.02 15.79 -13.83
C GLU A 637 7.89 16.76 -13.43
N ASN A 638 6.67 16.54 -13.93
CA ASN A 638 5.52 17.37 -13.58
C ASN A 638 5.15 17.24 -12.09
N GLU A 639 5.19 16.03 -11.52
CA GLU A 639 4.90 15.84 -10.10
C GLU A 639 6.03 16.36 -9.21
N PHE A 640 7.30 16.24 -9.63
CA PHE A 640 8.44 16.87 -8.95
C PHE A 640 8.29 18.39 -8.96
N HIS A 641 7.99 18.98 -10.11
CA HIS A 641 7.75 20.42 -10.24
C HIS A 641 6.62 20.87 -9.33
N LYS A 642 5.49 20.17 -9.37
CA LYS A 642 4.34 20.48 -8.53
C LYS A 642 4.72 20.47 -7.06
N TYR A 643 5.42 19.42 -6.60
CA TYR A 643 5.88 19.31 -5.23
C TYR A 643 6.83 20.47 -4.85
N PHE A 644 7.87 20.75 -5.63
CA PHE A 644 8.80 21.83 -5.29
C PHE A 644 8.17 23.22 -5.39
N SER A 645 7.25 23.44 -6.33
CA SER A 645 6.52 24.72 -6.45
C SER A 645 5.57 24.99 -5.28
N GLU A 646 5.14 23.96 -4.55
CA GLU A 646 4.35 24.12 -3.31
C GLU A 646 5.19 24.82 -2.21
N TYR A 647 6.52 24.66 -2.22
CA TYR A 647 7.42 25.13 -1.16
C TYR A 647 8.43 26.21 -1.59
N ILE A 648 8.74 26.29 -2.88
CA ILE A 648 9.69 27.24 -3.45
C ILE A 648 8.91 28.16 -4.37
N SER A 649 8.77 29.43 -3.98
CA SER A 649 7.98 30.46 -4.66
C SER A 649 8.11 30.45 -6.19
N LYS A 650 7.01 30.80 -6.89
CA LYS A 650 6.74 30.85 -8.35
C LYS A 650 7.86 31.38 -9.27
N SER A 651 9.02 30.74 -9.33
CA SER A 651 9.98 30.93 -10.43
C SER A 651 9.42 30.28 -11.70
N ARG A 652 9.52 30.98 -12.84
CA ARG A 652 9.14 30.47 -14.17
C ARG A 652 10.15 29.48 -14.77
N PHE A 653 11.30 29.28 -14.12
CA PHE A 653 12.34 28.35 -14.54
C PHE A 653 12.40 27.15 -13.59
N LEU A 654 12.57 25.96 -14.18
CA LEU A 654 12.59 24.63 -13.56
C LEU A 654 13.01 24.65 -12.08
N PRO A 655 12.15 24.25 -11.12
CA PRO A 655 12.56 24.05 -9.74
C PRO A 655 13.15 22.64 -9.64
N LEU A 656 14.32 22.42 -10.23
CA LEU A 656 15.23 21.50 -9.57
C LEU A 656 15.70 22.26 -8.34
N ILE A 657 15.55 21.67 -7.14
CA ILE A 657 16.29 22.17 -6.00
C ILE A 657 17.75 21.87 -6.30
N ASP A 658 18.42 22.82 -6.92
CA ASP A 658 19.86 22.81 -7.18
C ASP A 658 20.59 23.76 -6.22
N GLU A 659 19.83 24.53 -5.43
CA GLU A 659 20.35 25.40 -4.38
C GLU A 659 20.13 24.79 -3.00
N GLU A 660 21.24 24.56 -2.29
CA GLU A 660 21.27 23.99 -0.94
C GLU A 660 20.49 24.84 0.09
N GLN A 661 20.51 26.16 -0.02
CA GLN A 661 19.78 27.04 0.91
C GLN A 661 18.26 26.83 0.81
N LYS A 662 17.73 26.73 -0.41
CA LYS A 662 16.29 26.47 -0.65
C LYS A 662 15.88 25.11 -0.12
N TYR A 663 16.75 24.10 -0.24
CA TYR A 663 16.53 22.78 0.35
C TYR A 663 16.33 22.87 1.86
N PHE A 664 17.23 23.53 2.58
CA PHE A 664 17.16 23.61 4.05
C PHE A 664 15.92 24.37 4.54
N LEU A 665 15.49 25.41 3.83
CA LEU A 665 14.24 26.11 4.12
C LEU A 665 13.02 25.17 3.98
N MET A 666 12.91 24.48 2.84
CA MET A 666 11.85 23.51 2.60
C MET A 666 11.87 22.37 3.62
N ARG A 667 13.05 21.82 3.92
CA ARG A 667 13.20 20.75 4.91
C ARG A 667 12.74 21.19 6.29
N LYS A 668 13.09 22.41 6.72
CA LYS A 668 12.67 22.96 8.02
C LYS A 668 11.14 23.07 8.10
N GLU A 669 10.50 23.55 7.04
CA GLU A 669 9.03 23.64 6.97
C GLU A 669 8.39 22.25 7.07
N ILE A 670 8.85 21.30 6.26
CA ILE A 670 8.26 19.96 6.19
C ILE A 670 8.47 19.19 7.49
N LEU A 671 9.66 19.26 8.12
CA LEU A 671 9.91 18.65 9.43
C LEU A 671 9.00 19.22 10.53
N GLY A 672 8.55 20.47 10.41
CA GLY A 672 7.59 21.07 11.33
C GLY A 672 6.16 20.53 11.20
N LEU A 673 5.85 19.85 10.08
CA LEU A 673 4.52 19.28 9.83
C LEU A 673 4.46 17.82 10.29
N PRO A 674 3.40 17.40 11.01
CA PRO A 674 3.26 16.02 11.42
C PRO A 674 3.04 15.09 10.21
N THR A 675 3.58 13.88 10.30
CA THR A 675 3.26 12.84 9.31
C THR A 675 1.80 12.38 9.48
N PRO A 676 1.19 11.75 8.45
CA PRO A 676 -0.15 11.18 8.58
C PRO A 676 -0.29 10.19 9.74
N ARG A 677 0.79 9.47 10.08
CA ARG A 677 0.81 8.52 11.20
C ARG A 677 0.88 9.25 12.54
N GLN A 678 1.72 10.27 12.67
CA GLN A 678 1.77 11.11 13.86
C GLN A 678 0.41 11.77 14.12
N SER A 679 -0.27 12.27 13.08
CA SER A 679 -1.63 12.80 13.23
C SER A 679 -2.64 11.73 13.67
N GLN A 680 -2.53 10.48 13.18
CA GLN A 680 -3.39 9.39 13.65
C GLN A 680 -3.20 9.08 15.12
N VAL A 681 -1.94 8.94 15.55
CA VAL A 681 -1.61 8.60 16.95
C VAL A 681 -2.05 9.74 17.86
N ALA A 682 -1.83 11.00 17.48
CA ALA A 682 -2.32 12.15 18.23
C ALA A 682 -3.86 12.18 18.34
N MET A 683 -4.58 11.88 17.26
CA MET A 683 -6.05 11.75 17.30
C MET A 683 -6.51 10.56 18.14
N SER A 684 -5.77 9.45 18.11
CA SER A 684 -6.03 8.26 18.93
C SER A 684 -5.87 8.59 20.41
N ALA A 685 -4.74 9.17 20.82
CA ALA A 685 -4.46 9.60 22.19
C ALA A 685 -5.54 10.57 22.73
N ALA A 686 -5.98 11.53 21.90
CA ALA A 686 -7.04 12.47 22.27
C ALA A 686 -8.40 11.82 22.59
N LEU A 687 -8.63 10.56 22.20
CA LEU A 687 -9.86 9.81 22.49
C LEU A 687 -9.81 9.01 23.81
N ALA A 688 -8.66 8.98 24.51
CA ALA A 688 -8.46 8.17 25.72
C ALA A 688 -9.54 8.45 26.77
N ASP A 689 -9.75 9.73 27.12
CA ASP A 689 -10.63 10.15 28.21
C ASP A 689 -12.02 10.61 27.76
N ILE A 690 -12.32 10.60 26.46
CA ILE A 690 -13.61 11.08 25.96
C ILE A 690 -14.68 10.00 26.09
N ASP A 691 -15.50 10.03 27.15
CA ASP A 691 -16.66 9.15 27.30
C ASP A 691 -17.83 9.62 26.41
N ASN A 692 -17.67 9.48 25.09
CA ASN A 692 -18.77 9.66 24.15
C ASN A 692 -19.62 8.39 24.15
N ASP A 693 -20.49 8.26 25.13
CA ASP A 693 -21.63 7.36 25.00
C ASP A 693 -22.55 7.91 23.89
N PRO A 694 -22.97 7.07 22.92
CA PRO A 694 -24.11 7.43 22.10
C PRO A 694 -25.29 7.69 23.04
N PRO A 695 -26.09 8.75 22.84
CA PRO A 695 -27.32 8.93 23.61
C PRO A 695 -28.16 7.64 23.51
N ASP A 696 -28.69 7.18 24.64
CA ASP A 696 -29.53 5.99 24.69
C ASP A 696 -30.70 6.15 23.70
N ASP A 697 -30.98 5.08 22.93
CA ASP A 697 -32.02 5.05 21.89
C ASP A 697 -33.46 5.21 22.46
N ASP A 698 -33.63 5.37 23.77
CA ASP A 698 -34.93 5.46 24.44
C ASP A 698 -35.50 6.89 24.58
N GLU A 699 -34.74 7.95 24.24
CA GLU A 699 -35.28 9.32 24.18
C GLU A 699 -35.56 9.76 22.73
N ARG A 700 -36.52 9.09 22.08
CA ARG A 700 -37.31 9.71 21.01
C ARG A 700 -38.73 9.92 21.49
N GLN A 701 -38.94 10.97 22.27
CA GLN A 701 -40.27 11.54 22.46
C GLN A 701 -40.29 13.04 22.13
N GLN A 702 -41.09 13.32 21.09
CA GLN A 702 -41.79 14.56 20.72
C GLN A 702 -41.05 15.66 19.93
N PRO A 703 -41.70 16.20 18.86
CA PRO A 703 -41.19 17.27 18.04
C PRO A 703 -41.56 18.64 18.63
N ASN A 704 -40.58 19.45 19.02
CA ASN A 704 -40.81 20.84 19.37
C ASN A 704 -40.66 21.77 18.15
N GLN A 705 -41.81 22.28 17.72
CA GLN A 705 -42.12 23.67 17.37
C GLN A 705 -41.12 24.46 16.52
N HIS A 706 -41.54 24.71 15.27
CA HIS A 706 -41.08 25.81 14.44
C HIS A 706 -41.30 27.18 15.12
N PRO A 707 -40.37 28.13 14.98
CA PRO A 707 -40.68 29.54 14.88
C PRO A 707 -40.72 29.99 13.41
N GLU A 708 -41.46 31.07 13.23
CA GLU A 708 -42.04 31.59 12.00
C GLU A 708 -41.08 32.15 10.94
N LYS A 709 -41.68 32.30 9.76
CA LYS A 709 -41.21 32.87 8.49
C LYS A 709 -40.28 34.09 8.62
N SER A 710 -39.21 34.07 7.83
CA SER A 710 -38.76 35.25 7.07
C SER A 710 -38.29 34.80 5.68
N GLU A 711 -38.40 35.71 4.73
CA GLU A 711 -38.66 35.53 3.31
C GLU A 711 -37.61 34.74 2.49
N GLU A 712 -38.13 34.17 1.41
CA GLU A 712 -37.46 33.36 0.40
C GLU A 712 -36.16 33.98 -0.12
N LYS A 713 -35.07 33.21 0.01
CA LYS A 713 -34.01 33.19 -0.99
C LYS A 713 -33.86 31.76 -1.49
N ILE A 714 -34.19 31.55 -2.76
CA ILE A 714 -33.97 30.32 -3.52
C ILE A 714 -32.53 29.84 -3.25
N PRO A 715 -32.30 28.63 -2.70
CA PRO A 715 -30.96 28.15 -2.46
C PRO A 715 -30.26 27.86 -3.80
N ASN A 716 -29.02 28.33 -3.90
CA ASN A 716 -28.14 28.08 -5.03
C ASN A 716 -27.69 26.60 -5.00
N TYR A 717 -28.45 25.72 -5.69
CA TYR A 717 -28.20 24.28 -5.70
C TYR A 717 -26.90 23.94 -6.44
N ASN A 718 -25.85 23.67 -5.67
CA ASN A 718 -24.59 23.06 -6.13
C ASN A 718 -24.24 21.87 -5.24
N GLU A 719 -25.25 21.09 -4.85
CA GLU A 719 -25.02 19.87 -4.07
C GLU A 719 -24.41 18.78 -4.96
N LYS A 720 -23.16 18.44 -4.65
CA LYS A 720 -22.39 17.38 -5.30
C LYS A 720 -22.70 16.09 -4.58
N PHE A 721 -23.43 15.16 -5.21
CA PHE A 721 -23.56 13.83 -4.65
C PHE A 721 -22.57 12.85 -5.26
N PHE A 722 -22.19 11.86 -4.46
CA PHE A 722 -21.12 10.94 -4.77
C PHE A 722 -21.68 9.53 -4.91
N THR A 723 -21.78 9.02 -6.13
CA THR A 723 -21.99 7.59 -6.38
C THR A 723 -20.62 6.96 -6.62
N HIS A 724 -20.16 6.15 -5.66
CA HIS A 724 -18.88 5.45 -5.78
C HIS A 724 -19.10 4.07 -6.40
N PHE A 725 -18.66 3.92 -7.64
CA PHE A 725 -18.62 2.65 -8.35
C PHE A 725 -17.22 2.40 -8.92
N THR A 726 -16.81 1.14 -8.97
CA THR A 726 -15.49 0.72 -9.43
C THR A 726 -15.67 0.01 -10.76
N TYR A 727 -15.10 0.54 -11.84
CA TYR A 727 -15.14 -0.09 -13.16
C TYR A 727 -13.73 -0.27 -13.71
N GLU A 728 -13.57 -1.24 -14.61
CA GLU A 728 -12.30 -1.54 -15.26
C GLU A 728 -11.95 -0.53 -16.37
N LYS A 729 -10.70 -0.46 -16.76
CA LYS A 729 -10.23 0.46 -17.82
C LYS A 729 -10.92 0.33 -19.19
N ARG A 730 -11.56 -0.80 -19.52
CA ARG A 730 -12.39 -0.90 -20.75
C ARG A 730 -13.66 -0.02 -20.69
N PHE A 731 -14.08 0.33 -19.49
CA PHE A 731 -15.17 1.25 -19.19
C PHE A 731 -14.64 2.68 -19.03
N GLU A 732 -13.50 3.07 -19.61
CA GLU A 732 -13.00 4.45 -19.52
C GLU A 732 -13.99 5.48 -20.12
N THR A 733 -14.82 5.04 -21.07
CA THR A 733 -16.00 5.79 -21.57
C THR A 733 -17.17 5.76 -20.59
N CYS A 734 -17.30 4.75 -19.72
CA CYS A 734 -18.34 4.60 -18.70
C CYS A 734 -18.51 5.81 -17.82
N LYS A 735 -17.45 6.58 -17.54
CA LYS A 735 -17.63 7.86 -16.86
C LYS A 735 -18.55 8.79 -17.66
N ARG A 736 -18.24 9.00 -18.94
CA ARG A 736 -19.03 9.85 -19.83
C ARG A 736 -20.38 9.21 -20.12
N ASP A 737 -20.41 7.89 -20.31
CA ASP A 737 -21.61 7.15 -20.69
C ASP A 737 -22.57 7.04 -19.50
N MET A 738 -22.08 6.86 -18.27
CA MET A 738 -22.90 6.94 -17.04
C MET A 738 -23.39 8.35 -16.75
N HIS A 739 -22.57 9.37 -17.05
CA HIS A 739 -23.07 10.75 -17.04
C HIS A 739 -24.17 10.94 -18.08
N GLN A 740 -24.05 10.33 -19.26
CA GLN A 740 -25.09 10.39 -20.29
C GLN A 740 -26.34 9.61 -19.87
N VAL A 741 -26.21 8.38 -19.39
CA VAL A 741 -27.30 7.54 -18.86
C VAL A 741 -28.01 8.27 -17.72
N TYR A 742 -27.26 8.86 -16.79
CA TYR A 742 -27.81 9.65 -15.69
C TYR A 742 -28.53 10.91 -16.18
N ASN A 743 -27.87 11.72 -17.01
CA ASN A 743 -28.45 12.96 -17.54
C ASN A 743 -29.68 12.68 -18.41
N HIS A 744 -29.70 11.54 -19.11
CA HIS A 744 -30.80 11.12 -19.94
C HIS A 744 -31.96 10.60 -19.09
N ALA A 745 -31.69 9.71 -18.12
CA ALA A 745 -32.73 9.17 -17.24
C ALA A 745 -33.34 10.23 -16.32
N PHE A 746 -32.53 11.16 -15.79
CA PHE A 746 -32.95 12.18 -14.83
C PHE A 746 -33.18 13.56 -15.45
N LYS A 747 -33.33 13.62 -16.77
CA LYS A 747 -33.60 14.87 -17.49
C LYS A 747 -34.85 15.56 -16.91
N ASP A 748 -34.80 16.87 -16.80
CA ASP A 748 -35.93 17.71 -16.36
C ASP A 748 -36.41 17.45 -14.92
N THR A 749 -35.59 16.80 -14.09
CA THR A 749 -35.85 16.60 -12.66
C THR A 749 -34.90 17.39 -11.77
N PRO A 750 -35.20 17.60 -10.46
CA PRO A 750 -34.26 18.22 -9.53
C PRO A 750 -32.90 17.51 -9.46
N ALA A 751 -32.86 16.23 -9.82
CA ALA A 751 -31.64 15.44 -9.95
C ALA A 751 -30.70 15.91 -11.07
N MET A 752 -31.18 16.60 -12.12
CA MET A 752 -30.33 17.11 -13.20
C MET A 752 -29.34 18.20 -12.74
N TYR A 753 -29.66 18.93 -11.67
CA TYR A 753 -28.79 19.95 -11.07
C TYR A 753 -27.70 19.37 -10.18
N THR A 754 -27.71 18.06 -10.00
CA THR A 754 -26.69 17.37 -9.22
C THR A 754 -25.46 17.12 -10.08
N LYS A 755 -24.29 17.42 -9.53
CA LYS A 755 -23.04 17.07 -10.19
C LYS A 755 -22.66 15.65 -9.83
N GLN A 756 -23.05 14.69 -10.67
CA GLN A 756 -22.55 13.32 -10.57
C GLN A 756 -21.01 13.35 -10.70
N ILE A 757 -20.31 12.64 -9.81
CA ILE A 757 -18.86 12.44 -9.93
C ILE A 757 -18.61 10.95 -10.13
N VAL A 758 -18.51 10.53 -11.39
CA VAL A 758 -18.06 9.16 -11.71
C VAL A 758 -16.54 9.15 -11.63
N GLY A 759 -16.03 8.53 -10.58
CA GLY A 759 -14.59 8.32 -10.40
C GLY A 759 -14.16 7.07 -11.14
N ASN A 760 -13.03 7.15 -11.87
CA ASN A 760 -12.12 6.00 -11.83
C ASN A 760 -11.65 5.84 -10.39
N ARG A 761 -10.81 4.86 -10.08
CA ARG A 761 -10.20 4.66 -8.75
C ARG A 761 -9.56 5.95 -8.16
N ILE A 762 -9.55 7.08 -8.90
CA ILE A 762 -8.81 8.31 -8.79
C ILE A 762 -9.62 9.55 -8.35
N ARG A 763 -10.07 9.72 -7.10
CA ARG A 763 -10.07 11.02 -6.38
C ARG A 763 -10.73 10.92 -4.99
N ARG A 764 -10.27 11.81 -4.10
CA ARG A 764 -10.12 11.63 -2.65
C ARG A 764 -11.32 11.83 -1.70
N PRO A 765 -12.54 12.28 -2.05
CA PRO A 765 -13.64 12.20 -1.09
C PRO A 765 -14.07 10.75 -0.82
N ALA A 766 -13.94 9.88 -1.84
CA ALA A 766 -14.29 8.45 -1.83
C ALA A 766 -13.37 7.56 -0.99
N HIS A 767 -12.11 7.96 -0.88
CA HIS A 767 -11.10 7.20 -0.16
C HIS A 767 -11.25 7.35 1.36
N ASN A 768 -11.99 8.37 1.83
CA ASN A 768 -12.18 8.62 3.25
C ASN A 768 -13.17 7.67 3.91
N GLU A 769 -13.90 6.84 3.16
CA GLU A 769 -14.82 5.84 3.74
C GLU A 769 -14.23 4.42 3.82
N LEU A 770 -13.19 4.10 3.05
CA LEU A 770 -12.70 2.71 2.95
C LEU A 770 -11.38 2.41 3.65
N ILE A 771 -10.66 3.40 4.21
CA ILE A 771 -9.42 3.14 4.98
C ILE A 771 -9.29 3.98 6.27
N ARG A 772 -10.31 4.12 7.13
CA ARG A 772 -10.07 4.39 8.58
C ARG A 772 -11.27 4.12 9.50
N LYS A 773 -10.95 3.61 10.70
CA LYS A 773 -11.85 3.31 11.84
C LYS A 773 -12.62 4.52 12.46
N ARG A 774 -12.52 5.78 11.97
CA ARG A 774 -13.39 6.96 12.26
C ARG A 774 -12.87 8.30 11.61
N PRO A 775 -13.73 9.23 11.14
CA PRO A 775 -13.39 10.64 10.82
C PRO A 775 -13.48 11.60 12.04
N ASN A 776 -12.80 12.75 11.98
CA ASN A 776 -12.72 13.78 13.05
C ASN A 776 -13.66 14.99 12.79
N LYS A 777 -14.22 15.57 13.87
CA LYS A 777 -15.32 16.56 13.94
C LYS A 777 -15.05 17.96 13.31
N THR A 778 -13.85 18.28 12.84
CA THR A 778 -13.51 19.63 12.34
C THR A 778 -13.95 19.93 10.90
N LEU A 779 -14.52 18.97 10.18
CA LEU A 779 -15.22 19.22 8.90
C LEU A 779 -16.58 19.94 9.08
N LEU A 780 -16.94 20.34 10.31
CA LEU A 780 -18.13 21.12 10.68
C LEU A 780 -17.90 22.63 10.81
N ARG A 781 -16.80 23.22 10.30
CA ARG A 781 -16.68 24.68 10.20
C ARG A 781 -16.19 25.13 8.83
N ASN A 782 -17.07 25.82 8.12
CA ASN A 782 -16.74 26.71 7.00
C ASN A 782 -15.75 27.77 7.51
N THR A 783 -14.53 27.78 7.00
CA THR A 783 -13.69 28.98 7.01
C THR A 783 -13.48 29.41 5.58
N THR A 784 -14.49 30.09 5.03
CA THR A 784 -14.24 31.07 3.97
C THR A 784 -13.41 32.19 4.56
N THR A 785 -12.15 32.26 4.14
CA THR A 785 -11.24 33.37 4.42
C THR A 785 -11.67 34.58 3.61
N THR A 786 -11.92 35.71 4.26
CA THR A 786 -11.72 37.03 3.66
C THR A 786 -11.35 38.04 4.74
N LYS A 787 -10.10 38.52 4.71
CA LYS A 787 -9.69 39.76 5.38
C LYS A 787 -10.52 40.93 4.85
N LYS A 788 -11.00 41.81 5.74
CA LYS A 788 -11.01 43.28 5.57
C LYS A 788 -11.26 43.98 6.92
N LYS A 789 -10.44 45.01 7.19
CA LYS A 789 -10.47 46.13 8.17
C LYS A 789 -11.77 46.27 9.00
N PHE A 790 -11.77 46.60 10.29
CA PHE A 790 -10.83 47.32 11.16
C PHE A 790 -10.46 46.49 12.40
#